data_AF-Q0CKC5-F1
#
_entry.id   AF-Q0CKC5-F1
#
_cell.length_a   1.000
_cell.length_b   1.000
_cell.length_c   1.000
_cell.angle_alpha   90.00
_cell.angle_beta   90.00
_cell.angle_gamma   90.00
#
_symmetry.space_group_name_H-M   'P 1'
#
loop_
_entity.id
_entity.type
_entity.pdbx_description
1 polymer ?
#
loop_
_entity_poly.entity_id
_entity_poly.type
_entity_poly.pdbx_seq_one_letter_code
_entity_poly.pdbx_strand_id
1 'polypeptide(L)'
;MGNYDLTTSRPVCPTPPLPLIQFWNGPLPEDYPCLQTPVEDELQCLNLSLTIPKSVLESRTESLPVFIFIHGGAFVGGSQALQNAGREMFDLHDVVQRSMQTGKPIIGVTINYRVGPLGFLASKELAVFNKSHGEAVGNYGLHDQARAIEWVSRFVGGFGGDPARITIQGTSAGSASCHYLSFFPNRLFSRVILASGVLPSIGPLDLEAHQQLYDRLVAAVDADSPRPSLDILQQCPPTDLTNSLNFDVLHPLIDGEYILDKSIKGASRGDEVLPTLFGAAAYEDDLAAVLLHDMKTMQPKSDTEILSRIQEVLSPNGILRAPESFPFDQPAVLDAYGVTTTVNSPSLDIPGWSKLLGHCIFNVPNLHSALVTSQELPGGQGRVWLYHHAVGNLYPGCHVAGAAHHGVTDPVLFNVAPDLIDERSRESWIASVHQTQDTWITFINGDSPWDPLRPGASVRDGEAAGPVFVFKNEGRGGQYKDLRDGLGAVTARSTPYCHHSRDRQYQTAPPNATQTLPFHTYTSYNPPSHSPMSLFPSLEADSDDVVLRSFATTFAAELAHLKHASPTVESGTPSSQEPSWTPSRVVFGEDFTEVNRTLVSMLAVKWLLADQYDVFTSGQSASNKLTRASFARLRQFLLDRNPSPEDISALLVALAIDDIGKDPTLAQDLAPNLPTPPQDHSGLVLAAAQAGLVPALNTLPPSNQAAVLHNLELGSRLNIAQLVQAETAPASLTILRDDPNQPDGFSIRAVVTLLDVAGAAAHRDPRGCVVMTEPVFQPYMETLTILDAFRKGHIPTPRACYDRILSYRADVLHAAGYARLSPASAQDRALLRLFCMGRVADKEHARLFHEALQALDAASREDLVNGLNVDGVDDGVAVLPYYAPGILAESLRNVPDQSDASRVRVLMAFMRFLARVFGGSKPTPGAPGGLVERDLSFAQDMVHGDAFREDPEILARIEMDQKEEN
;
A
#
# COMPACT_ATOMS: atom_id res chain seq x y z
N MET A 1 45.52 -2.66 36.67
CA MET A 1 44.61 -1.65 36.07
C MET A 1 45.34 -1.06 34.89
N GLY A 2 44.73 -1.04 33.69
CA GLY A 2 45.27 -0.26 32.59
C GLY A 2 44.90 1.22 32.77
N ASN A 3 45.72 2.12 32.23
CA ASN A 3 45.28 3.49 32.00
C ASN A 3 44.48 3.51 30.70
N TYR A 4 43.20 3.85 30.78
CA TYR A 4 42.32 4.01 29.62
C TYR A 4 42.14 5.51 29.35
N ASP A 5 42.37 5.93 28.12
CA ASP A 5 41.98 7.26 27.68
C ASP A 5 40.45 7.29 27.49
N LEU A 6 39.79 8.22 28.19
CA LEU A 6 38.34 8.41 28.16
C LEU A 6 38.00 9.87 27.82
N THR A 7 38.91 10.57 27.12
CA THR A 7 38.76 11.99 26.74
C THR A 7 38.15 12.20 25.35
N THR A 8 37.94 11.12 24.60
CA THR A 8 37.39 11.15 23.23
C THR A 8 36.22 10.19 23.08
N SER A 9 35.31 10.55 22.18
CA SER A 9 34.11 9.77 21.84
C SER A 9 34.53 8.40 21.29
N ARG A 10 33.95 7.36 21.90
CA ARG A 10 34.24 5.96 21.56
C ARG A 10 33.43 5.53 20.33
N PRO A 11 33.75 4.37 19.71
CA PRO A 11 33.06 3.92 18.51
C PRO A 11 31.54 3.85 18.70
N VAL A 12 30.80 4.12 17.63
CA VAL A 12 29.33 4.02 17.58
C VAL A 12 28.93 2.74 16.84
N CYS A 13 27.71 2.28 17.04
CA CYS A 13 27.26 1.07 16.37
C CYS A 13 27.01 1.37 14.88
N PRO A 14 27.31 0.42 13.96
CA PRO A 14 27.05 0.62 12.54
C PRO A 14 25.59 0.99 12.27
N THR A 15 25.37 2.00 11.43
CA THR A 15 24.05 2.57 11.14
C THR A 15 23.97 2.95 9.66
N PRO A 16 22.80 2.85 9.00
CA PRO A 16 22.62 3.51 7.72
C PRO A 16 22.66 5.03 7.90
N PRO A 17 22.92 5.82 6.85
CA PRO A 17 22.81 7.27 6.89
C PRO A 17 21.39 7.72 7.29
N LEU A 18 21.27 8.61 8.27
CA LEU A 18 19.99 9.14 8.76
C LEU A 18 19.78 10.62 8.31
N PRO A 19 19.25 10.87 7.09
CA PRO A 19 19.11 12.23 6.56
C PRO A 19 18.14 13.13 7.34
N LEU A 20 17.19 12.54 8.07
CA LEU A 20 16.18 13.25 8.89
C LEU A 20 16.77 14.28 9.85
N ILE A 21 17.95 13.99 10.43
CA ILE A 21 18.58 14.92 11.39
C ILE A 21 19.08 16.16 10.65
N GLN A 22 19.65 16.03 9.46
CA GLN A 22 20.10 17.20 8.68
C GLN A 22 18.89 18.03 8.21
N PHE A 23 17.79 17.36 7.85
CA PHE A 23 16.52 18.00 7.45
C PHE A 23 15.92 18.89 8.55
N TRP A 24 15.96 18.46 9.81
CA TRP A 24 15.42 19.22 10.95
C TRP A 24 16.32 20.34 11.48
N ASN A 25 17.57 20.47 11.02
CA ASN A 25 18.50 21.43 11.63
C ASN A 25 19.04 22.48 10.65
N GLY A 26 18.75 22.33 9.36
CA GLY A 26 19.16 23.29 8.33
C GLY A 26 20.65 23.19 7.97
N PRO A 27 21.11 23.98 6.98
CA PRO A 27 22.51 24.00 6.58
C PRO A 27 23.38 24.67 7.65
N LEU A 28 24.54 24.09 7.92
CA LEU A 28 25.59 24.77 8.69
C LEU A 28 26.14 25.98 7.93
N PRO A 29 26.57 27.04 8.63
CA PRO A 29 27.40 28.09 8.03
C PRO A 29 28.66 27.51 7.37
N GLU A 30 29.08 28.08 6.24
CA GLU A 30 30.25 27.58 5.48
C GLU A 30 31.56 27.61 6.27
N ASP A 31 31.66 28.48 7.28
CA ASP A 31 32.81 28.65 8.18
C ASP A 31 32.67 27.87 9.50
N TYR A 32 31.60 27.10 9.69
CA TYR A 32 31.39 26.33 10.92
C TYR A 32 32.40 25.16 11.02
N PRO A 33 33.04 24.93 12.18
CA PRO A 33 34.07 23.91 12.30
C PRO A 33 33.50 22.50 12.09
N CYS A 34 34.09 21.76 11.16
CA CYS A 34 33.76 20.36 10.92
C CYS A 34 34.17 19.50 12.14
N LEU A 35 33.22 18.78 12.73
CA LEU A 35 33.52 17.73 13.70
C LEU A 35 33.93 16.45 12.97
N GLN A 36 34.86 15.72 13.57
CA GLN A 36 35.21 14.38 13.09
C GLN A 36 34.04 13.43 13.32
N THR A 37 33.56 12.78 12.27
CA THR A 37 32.54 11.73 12.35
C THR A 37 32.99 10.63 13.32
N PRO A 38 32.13 10.14 14.23
CA PRO A 38 32.47 9.01 15.08
C PRO A 38 32.82 7.76 14.25
N VAL A 39 33.75 6.95 14.75
CA VAL A 39 34.13 5.68 14.09
C VAL A 39 33.04 4.64 14.35
N GLU A 40 32.59 3.93 13.32
CA GLU A 40 31.67 2.80 13.47
C GLU A 40 32.44 1.48 13.74
N ASP A 41 32.04 0.72 14.75
CA ASP A 41 32.62 -0.60 15.07
C ASP A 41 31.60 -1.47 15.82
N GLU A 42 31.13 -2.56 15.19
CA GLU A 42 30.17 -3.50 15.78
C GLU A 42 30.60 -4.06 17.14
N LEU A 43 31.88 -4.36 17.32
CA LEU A 43 32.41 -5.08 18.47
C LEU A 43 32.90 -4.14 19.57
N GLN A 44 33.13 -2.86 19.26
CA GLN A 44 33.58 -1.84 20.22
C GLN A 44 32.52 -0.77 20.53
N CYS A 45 31.35 -0.79 19.87
CA CYS A 45 30.33 0.25 20.07
C CYS A 45 29.59 0.22 21.41
N LEU A 46 29.60 -0.91 22.14
CA LEU A 46 28.92 -1.05 23.43
C LEU A 46 29.69 -0.32 24.54
N ASN A 47 29.55 0.99 24.54
CA ASN A 47 30.17 1.94 25.44
C ASN A 47 29.19 3.04 25.88
N LEU A 48 29.62 3.84 26.85
CA LEU A 48 28.82 4.89 27.50
C LEU A 48 29.71 6.08 27.90
N SER A 49 29.11 7.26 27.99
CA SER A 49 29.76 8.50 28.44
C SER A 49 29.16 8.94 29.77
N LEU A 50 29.99 9.49 30.68
CA LEU A 50 29.54 10.04 31.97
C LEU A 50 29.91 11.52 32.11
N THR A 51 28.92 12.34 32.46
CA THR A 51 29.09 13.75 32.82
C THR A 51 28.81 13.93 34.31
N ILE A 52 29.82 14.33 35.07
CA ILE A 52 29.80 14.31 36.54
C ILE A 52 30.27 15.67 37.08
N PRO A 53 29.59 16.26 38.08
CA PRO A 53 30.08 17.48 38.72
C PRO A 53 31.46 17.29 39.36
N LYS A 54 32.41 18.17 39.05
CA LYS A 54 33.79 18.08 39.55
C LYS A 54 33.89 18.02 41.09
N SER A 55 33.01 18.76 41.78
CA SER A 55 32.94 18.77 43.24
C SER A 55 32.65 17.41 43.86
N VAL A 56 31.85 16.57 43.18
CA VAL A 56 31.46 15.22 43.63
C VAL A 56 32.65 14.26 43.55
N LEU A 57 33.44 14.35 42.48
CA LEU A 57 34.65 13.55 42.30
C LEU A 57 35.78 13.94 43.27
N GLU A 58 35.80 15.22 43.68
CA GLU A 58 36.71 15.75 44.68
C GLU A 58 36.27 15.41 46.12
N SER A 59 34.97 15.48 46.43
CA SER A 59 34.43 15.19 47.76
C SER A 59 34.35 13.69 48.06
N ARG A 60 33.93 12.88 47.08
CA ARG A 60 33.69 11.42 47.19
C ARG A 60 32.73 11.00 48.31
N THR A 61 31.98 11.95 48.87
CA THR A 61 31.01 11.73 49.96
C THR A 61 29.56 11.93 49.52
N GLU A 62 29.34 12.47 48.33
CA GLU A 62 28.02 12.71 47.76
C GLU A 62 27.43 11.43 47.15
N SER A 63 26.10 11.38 47.11
CA SER A 63 25.31 10.28 46.58
C SER A 63 24.18 10.89 45.75
N LEU A 64 24.44 11.09 44.46
CA LEU A 64 23.59 11.87 43.56
C LEU A 64 22.61 11.00 42.76
N PRO A 65 21.41 11.50 42.42
CA PRO A 65 20.59 10.88 41.38
C PRO A 65 21.36 10.72 40.07
N VAL A 66 21.06 9.65 39.34
CA VAL A 66 21.73 9.32 38.07
C VAL A 66 20.71 9.37 36.95
N PHE A 67 21.00 10.12 35.91
CA PHE A 67 20.18 10.27 34.72
C PHE A 67 20.83 9.53 33.56
N ILE A 68 20.15 8.53 33.00
CA ILE A 68 20.64 7.76 31.85
C ILE A 68 19.76 8.10 30.64
N PHE A 69 20.35 8.62 29.58
CA PHE A 69 19.68 8.89 28.31
C PHE A 69 20.00 7.81 27.26
N ILE A 70 18.95 7.33 26.60
CA ILE A 70 18.95 6.31 25.55
C ILE A 70 18.46 6.96 24.26
N HIS A 71 19.32 7.00 23.24
CA HIS A 71 19.03 7.70 21.99
C HIS A 71 17.89 7.05 21.18
N GLY A 72 17.19 7.89 20.41
CA GLY A 72 16.25 7.45 19.38
C GLY A 72 16.92 6.99 18.08
N GLY A 73 16.10 6.83 17.03
CA GLY A 73 16.53 6.40 15.70
C GLY A 73 15.76 5.19 15.12
N ALA A 74 14.46 5.06 15.42
CA ALA A 74 13.56 4.02 14.90
C ALA A 74 14.02 2.56 15.09
N PHE A 75 14.92 2.31 16.05
CA PHE A 75 15.68 1.05 16.20
C PHE A 75 16.55 0.66 14.98
N VAL A 76 16.65 1.53 13.98
CA VAL A 76 17.46 1.36 12.77
C VAL A 76 18.86 1.96 12.94
N GLY A 77 18.96 3.10 13.61
CA GLY A 77 20.19 3.87 13.73
C GLY A 77 20.27 4.77 14.97
N GLY A 78 21.22 5.69 14.97
CA GLY A 78 21.49 6.62 16.08
C GLY A 78 22.65 6.16 16.98
N SER A 79 23.14 7.06 17.84
CA SER A 79 24.22 6.77 18.79
C SER A 79 24.26 7.79 19.93
N GLN A 80 25.03 7.54 20.99
CA GLN A 80 25.26 8.55 22.04
C GLN A 80 26.09 9.75 21.56
N ALA A 81 26.96 9.54 20.56
CA ALA A 81 27.82 10.56 19.97
C ALA A 81 27.23 11.11 18.65
N LEU A 82 25.91 11.05 18.52
CA LEU A 82 25.18 11.56 17.37
C LEU A 82 25.49 13.05 17.20
N GLN A 83 25.92 13.45 16.00
CA GLN A 83 26.25 14.84 15.74
C GLN A 83 25.04 15.58 15.16
N ASN A 84 24.71 16.71 15.75
CA ASN A 84 23.71 17.64 15.26
C ASN A 84 24.27 19.06 15.27
N ALA A 85 23.99 19.84 14.23
CA ALA A 85 24.35 21.25 14.13
C ALA A 85 25.85 21.54 14.47
N GLY A 86 26.75 20.63 14.05
CA GLY A 86 28.19 20.73 14.32
C GLY A 86 28.59 20.59 15.79
N ARG A 87 27.77 19.91 16.60
CA ARG A 87 28.00 19.53 18.00
C ARG A 87 27.61 18.08 18.24
N GLU A 88 28.08 17.47 19.32
CA GLU A 88 27.47 16.24 19.81
C GLU A 88 26.11 16.58 20.44
N MET A 89 25.06 15.90 19.98
CA MET A 89 23.66 16.26 20.26
C MET A 89 23.24 15.95 21.69
N PHE A 90 23.87 14.96 22.31
CA PHE A 90 23.48 14.41 23.62
C PHE A 90 24.53 14.69 24.71
N ASP A 91 25.33 15.75 24.57
CA ASP A 91 26.25 16.19 25.63
C ASP A 91 25.46 16.66 26.86
N LEU A 92 25.62 15.94 27.96
CA LEU A 92 24.96 16.23 29.23
C LEU A 92 25.60 17.39 30.01
N HIS A 93 26.62 18.06 29.47
CA HIS A 93 27.29 19.20 30.11
C HIS A 93 26.31 20.24 30.65
N ASP A 94 25.44 20.78 29.79
CA ASP A 94 24.52 21.85 30.17
C ASP A 94 23.43 21.39 31.15
N VAL A 95 22.93 20.16 31.01
CA VAL A 95 21.95 19.58 31.94
C VAL A 95 22.56 19.39 33.33
N VAL A 96 23.77 18.83 33.40
CA VAL A 96 24.50 18.64 34.67
C VAL A 96 24.90 19.98 35.28
N GLN A 97 25.35 20.95 34.47
CA GLN A 97 25.63 22.32 34.91
C GLN A 97 24.39 23.00 35.47
N ARG A 98 23.24 22.88 34.81
CA ARG A 98 21.96 23.41 35.30
C ARG A 98 21.51 22.75 36.61
N SER A 99 21.77 21.44 36.77
CA SER A 99 21.48 20.72 38.02
C SER A 99 22.27 21.28 39.22
N MET A 100 23.51 21.73 39.00
CA MET A 100 24.30 22.42 40.02
C MET A 100 23.71 23.80 40.34
N GLN A 101 23.31 24.57 39.32
CA GLN A 101 22.74 25.92 39.48
C GLN A 101 21.40 25.91 40.24
N THR A 102 20.58 24.88 40.04
CA THR A 102 19.28 24.69 40.72
C THR A 102 19.42 24.05 42.11
N GLY A 103 20.64 23.74 42.57
CA GLY A 103 20.89 23.09 43.86
C GLY A 103 20.39 21.64 43.95
N LYS A 104 20.21 20.98 42.81
CA LYS A 104 19.68 19.62 42.67
C LYS A 104 20.63 18.75 41.81
N PRO A 105 21.90 18.60 42.22
CA PRO A 105 22.95 18.04 41.38
C PRO A 105 22.68 16.59 40.96
N ILE A 106 22.97 16.26 39.70
CA ILE A 106 22.82 14.91 39.13
C ILE A 106 24.11 14.44 38.44
N ILE A 107 24.23 13.13 38.23
CA ILE A 107 25.19 12.54 37.28
C ILE A 107 24.46 12.23 35.98
N GLY A 108 25.01 12.67 34.86
CA GLY A 108 24.52 12.32 33.53
C GLY A 108 25.26 11.12 32.94
N VAL A 109 24.53 10.25 32.24
CA VAL A 109 25.06 9.13 31.45
C VAL A 109 24.34 9.09 30.10
N THR A 110 25.07 8.93 29.01
CA THR A 110 24.54 8.49 27.71
C THR A 110 25.07 7.10 27.38
N ILE A 111 24.34 6.33 26.58
CA ILE A 111 24.72 4.94 26.23
C ILE A 111 24.54 4.67 24.73
N ASN A 112 25.40 3.84 24.15
CA ASN A 112 25.14 3.15 22.88
C ASN A 112 24.42 1.81 23.12
N TYR A 113 23.70 1.34 22.12
CA TYR A 113 23.17 -0.01 22.01
C TYR A 113 23.16 -0.45 20.54
N ARG A 114 23.17 -1.76 20.25
CA ARG A 114 23.09 -2.23 18.85
C ARG A 114 21.73 -1.86 18.24
N VAL A 115 21.79 -1.36 17.01
CA VAL A 115 20.66 -0.90 16.21
C VAL A 115 20.62 -1.67 14.88
N GLY A 116 19.55 -1.47 14.10
CA GLY A 116 19.34 -2.17 12.84
C GLY A 116 19.30 -3.70 13.03
N PRO A 117 19.66 -4.46 11.99
CA PRO A 117 19.69 -5.91 12.06
C PRO A 117 20.58 -6.46 13.20
N LEU A 118 21.65 -5.74 13.56
CA LEU A 118 22.57 -6.11 14.64
C LEU A 118 21.91 -6.07 16.03
N GLY A 119 20.89 -5.21 16.20
CA GLY A 119 20.17 -5.03 17.46
C GLY A 119 18.84 -5.79 17.55
N PHE A 120 18.14 -5.96 16.43
CA PHE A 120 16.70 -6.31 16.43
C PHE A 120 16.31 -7.43 15.46
N LEU A 121 17.23 -7.98 14.66
CA LEU A 121 16.88 -9.13 13.80
C LEU A 121 16.67 -10.40 14.64
N ALA A 122 15.62 -11.15 14.29
CA ALA A 122 15.34 -12.47 14.83
C ALA A 122 14.91 -13.40 13.70
N SER A 123 15.13 -14.70 13.88
CA SER A 123 14.69 -15.73 12.94
C SER A 123 14.73 -17.11 13.61
N LYS A 124 14.23 -18.14 12.94
CA LYS A 124 14.29 -19.53 13.38
C LYS A 124 15.74 -20.03 13.42
N GLU A 125 16.58 -19.59 12.48
CA GLU A 125 18.02 -19.87 12.43
C GLU A 125 18.76 -19.23 13.60
N LEU A 126 18.54 -17.93 13.86
CA LEU A 126 19.10 -17.22 15.01
C LEU A 126 18.64 -17.86 16.34
N ALA A 127 17.37 -18.30 16.42
CA ALA A 127 16.85 -19.00 17.59
C ALA A 127 17.58 -20.33 17.87
N VAL A 128 17.92 -21.09 16.82
CA VAL A 128 18.74 -22.32 16.95
C VAL A 128 20.18 -21.99 17.34
N PHE A 129 20.79 -20.98 16.71
CA PHE A 129 22.18 -20.58 16.96
C PHE A 129 22.37 -20.07 18.39
N ASN A 130 21.57 -19.11 18.84
CA ASN A 130 21.67 -18.52 20.18
C ASN A 130 21.40 -19.57 21.27
N LYS A 131 20.39 -20.42 21.06
CA LYS A 131 20.10 -21.54 21.97
C LYS A 131 21.27 -22.52 22.10
N SER A 132 22.06 -22.72 21.06
CA SER A 132 23.28 -23.56 21.14
C SER A 132 24.40 -22.93 22.01
N HIS A 133 24.36 -21.61 22.20
CA HIS A 133 25.24 -20.84 23.09
C HIS A 133 24.63 -20.53 24.47
N GLY A 134 23.37 -20.91 24.71
CA GLY A 134 22.64 -20.62 25.95
C GLY A 134 22.03 -19.22 26.02
N GLU A 135 21.84 -18.56 24.88
CA GLU A 135 21.31 -17.20 24.77
C GLU A 135 19.89 -17.18 24.17
N ALA A 136 19.13 -16.12 24.48
CA ALA A 136 17.82 -15.83 23.88
C ALA A 136 17.98 -15.22 22.47
N VAL A 137 16.89 -15.18 21.70
CA VAL A 137 16.87 -14.68 20.31
C VAL A 137 16.22 -13.29 20.23
N GLY A 138 16.78 -12.43 19.37
CA GLY A 138 16.29 -11.07 19.15
C GLY A 138 16.55 -10.15 20.35
N ASN A 139 15.96 -8.94 20.29
CA ASN A 139 16.00 -7.94 21.37
C ASN A 139 17.41 -7.56 21.89
N TYR A 140 18.47 -7.82 21.11
CA TYR A 140 19.86 -7.60 21.52
C TYR A 140 20.12 -6.14 21.92
N GLY A 141 19.54 -5.18 21.19
CA GLY A 141 19.62 -3.75 21.53
C GLY A 141 18.98 -3.41 22.88
N LEU A 142 17.88 -4.08 23.26
CA LEU A 142 17.27 -3.92 24.59
C LEU A 142 18.13 -4.56 25.68
N HIS A 143 18.74 -5.72 25.40
CA HIS A 143 19.68 -6.37 26.33
C HIS A 143 20.97 -5.57 26.51
N ASP A 144 21.46 -4.88 25.47
CA ASP A 144 22.60 -3.96 25.57
C ASP A 144 22.27 -2.78 26.50
N GLN A 145 21.10 -2.18 26.35
CA GLN A 145 20.61 -1.10 27.23
C GLN A 145 20.47 -1.57 28.68
N ALA A 146 19.85 -2.74 28.90
CA ALA A 146 19.75 -3.35 30.22
C ALA A 146 21.14 -3.60 30.84
N ARG A 147 22.09 -4.11 30.05
CA ARG A 147 23.48 -4.33 30.49
C ARG A 147 24.21 -3.04 30.82
N ALA A 148 23.97 -1.96 30.07
CA ALA A 148 24.53 -0.65 30.39
C ALA A 148 23.96 -0.10 31.71
N ILE A 149 22.66 -0.27 31.97
CA ILE A 149 22.01 0.11 33.23
C ILE A 149 22.55 -0.75 34.40
N GLU A 150 22.74 -2.05 34.22
CA GLU A 150 23.42 -2.92 35.20
C GLU A 150 24.84 -2.45 35.51
N TRP A 151 25.61 -2.05 34.48
CA TRP A 151 26.95 -1.51 34.65
C TRP A 151 26.91 -0.22 35.47
N VAL A 152 26.02 0.73 35.12
CA VAL A 152 25.86 1.99 35.87
C VAL A 152 25.45 1.70 37.31
N SER A 153 24.44 0.88 37.55
CA SER A 153 24.00 0.48 38.90
C SER A 153 25.14 -0.17 39.71
N ARG A 154 26.01 -0.95 39.07
CA ARG A 154 27.14 -1.58 39.76
C ARG A 154 28.31 -0.64 40.06
N PHE A 155 28.57 0.36 39.22
CA PHE A 155 29.82 1.14 39.27
C PHE A 155 29.67 2.63 39.56
N VAL A 156 28.48 3.22 39.39
CA VAL A 156 28.27 4.68 39.52
C VAL A 156 28.53 5.22 40.95
N GLY A 157 28.44 4.36 41.97
CA GLY A 157 28.85 4.70 43.34
C GLY A 157 30.34 5.09 43.45
N GLY A 158 31.21 4.57 42.58
CA GLY A 158 32.61 5.00 42.49
C GLY A 158 32.80 6.43 41.97
N PHE A 159 31.76 7.00 41.37
CA PHE A 159 31.70 8.36 40.82
C PHE A 159 30.80 9.30 41.65
N GLY A 160 30.29 8.84 42.81
CA GLY A 160 29.40 9.61 43.69
C GLY A 160 27.91 9.56 43.30
N GLY A 161 27.49 8.60 42.47
CA GLY A 161 26.09 8.37 42.13
C GLY A 161 25.42 7.36 43.06
N ASP A 162 24.10 7.48 43.21
CA ASP A 162 23.25 6.54 43.93
C ASP A 162 22.63 5.53 42.96
N PRO A 163 23.02 4.24 43.01
CA PRO A 163 22.44 3.22 42.14
C PRO A 163 20.96 2.91 42.44
N ALA A 164 20.40 3.39 43.57
CA ALA A 164 18.98 3.30 43.89
C ALA A 164 18.15 4.50 43.37
N ARG A 165 18.79 5.57 42.87
CA ARG A 165 18.12 6.76 42.28
C ARG A 165 18.50 6.96 40.81
N ILE A 166 18.57 5.86 40.07
CA ILE A 166 18.64 5.89 38.60
C ILE A 166 17.27 6.28 38.02
N THR A 167 17.29 7.23 37.09
CA THR A 167 16.19 7.64 36.21
C THR A 167 16.63 7.38 34.78
N ILE A 168 15.84 6.65 33.99
CA ILE A 168 16.11 6.46 32.56
C ILE A 168 15.20 7.35 31.71
N GLN A 169 15.71 7.75 30.55
CA GLN A 169 14.95 8.44 29.52
C GLN A 169 15.38 7.94 28.15
N GLY A 170 14.47 7.97 27.20
CA GLY A 170 14.87 8.15 25.81
C GLY A 170 13.85 8.97 25.05
N THR A 171 14.15 9.17 23.77
CA THR A 171 13.29 9.87 22.82
C THR A 171 12.98 8.96 21.64
N SER A 172 11.76 8.99 21.09
CA SER A 172 11.35 8.14 19.96
C SER A 172 11.52 6.64 20.29
N ALA A 173 12.23 5.88 19.46
CA ALA A 173 12.63 4.49 19.75
C ALA A 173 13.33 4.32 21.12
N GLY A 174 14.18 5.26 21.54
CA GLY A 174 14.82 5.23 22.87
C GLY A 174 13.80 5.37 24.01
N SER A 175 12.71 6.10 23.78
CA SER A 175 11.57 6.20 24.70
C SER A 175 10.79 4.90 24.74
N ALA A 176 10.48 4.31 23.58
CA ALA A 176 9.85 2.99 23.51
C ALA A 176 10.70 1.94 24.25
N SER A 177 12.02 1.95 24.04
CA SER A 177 13.02 1.18 24.80
C SER A 177 12.88 1.32 26.31
N CYS A 178 12.84 2.56 26.83
CA CYS A 178 12.64 2.79 28.26
C CYS A 178 11.32 2.21 28.78
N HIS A 179 10.26 2.24 27.96
CA HIS A 179 9.00 1.60 28.31
C HIS A 179 9.11 0.07 28.30
N TYR A 180 9.73 -0.56 27.30
CA TYR A 180 10.01 -2.01 27.31
C TYR A 180 10.83 -2.43 28.53
N LEU A 181 11.93 -1.73 28.82
CA LEU A 181 12.78 -1.99 29.99
C LEU A 181 12.03 -1.84 31.32
N SER A 182 10.94 -1.07 31.38
CA SER A 182 10.10 -0.94 32.58
C SER A 182 9.35 -2.23 32.91
N PHE A 183 9.14 -3.10 31.92
CA PHE A 183 8.52 -4.41 32.06
C PHE A 183 9.53 -5.55 32.24
N PHE A 184 10.84 -5.27 32.07
CA PHE A 184 11.88 -6.28 32.28
C PHE A 184 11.95 -6.66 33.78
N PRO A 185 12.11 -7.97 34.09
CA PRO A 185 12.29 -8.42 35.46
C PRO A 185 13.61 -7.89 36.04
N ASN A 186 13.63 -7.63 37.35
CA ASN A 186 14.82 -7.15 38.09
C ASN A 186 15.42 -5.83 37.57
N ARG A 187 14.61 -4.96 36.96
CA ARG A 187 15.04 -3.62 36.50
C ARG A 187 15.76 -2.83 37.60
N LEU A 188 16.86 -2.17 37.24
CA LEU A 188 17.75 -1.45 38.16
C LEU A 188 17.61 0.08 38.07
N PHE A 189 16.37 0.56 37.88
CA PHE A 189 16.04 1.98 37.85
C PHE A 189 14.71 2.25 38.53
N SER A 190 14.56 3.50 38.98
CA SER A 190 13.50 3.93 39.90
C SER A 190 12.46 4.86 39.27
N ARG A 191 12.75 5.44 38.09
CA ARG A 191 11.93 6.45 37.41
C ARG A 191 12.17 6.41 35.91
N VAL A 192 11.19 6.87 35.14
CA VAL A 192 11.23 6.87 33.67
C VAL A 192 10.68 8.16 33.09
N ILE A 193 11.37 8.71 32.10
CA ILE A 193 10.87 9.80 31.24
C ILE A 193 10.69 9.24 29.84
N LEU A 194 9.51 9.46 29.27
CA LEU A 194 9.10 8.94 27.97
C LEU A 194 8.76 10.12 27.04
N ALA A 195 9.63 10.38 26.08
CA ALA A 195 9.49 11.43 25.08
C ALA A 195 9.17 10.85 23.69
N SER A 196 7.93 11.05 23.24
CA SER A 196 7.49 10.69 21.89
C SER A 196 7.70 9.22 21.55
N GLY A 197 7.49 8.29 22.50
CA GLY A 197 7.55 6.87 22.20
C GLY A 197 7.23 5.96 23.39
N VAL A 198 6.44 4.92 23.14
CA VAL A 198 6.01 3.92 24.13
C VAL A 198 5.97 2.54 23.48
N LEU A 199 5.86 1.46 24.27
CA LEU A 199 5.65 0.10 23.75
C LEU A 199 4.56 0.05 22.65
N PRO A 200 3.37 0.67 22.79
CA PRO A 200 2.39 0.64 21.71
C PRO A 200 2.72 1.51 20.48
N SER A 201 3.66 2.45 20.54
CA SER A 201 4.08 3.29 19.39
C SER A 201 4.84 2.47 18.35
N ILE A 202 5.83 1.70 18.82
CA ILE A 202 6.64 0.78 18.01
C ILE A 202 6.51 -0.57 18.69
N GLY A 203 5.33 -1.19 18.50
CA GLY A 203 4.98 -2.44 19.16
C GLY A 203 5.78 -3.61 18.61
N PRO A 204 5.85 -4.71 19.37
CA PRO A 204 6.70 -5.83 19.04
C PRO A 204 6.05 -6.73 17.97
N LEU A 205 6.86 -7.40 17.18
CA LEU A 205 6.43 -8.35 16.16
C LEU A 205 6.69 -9.80 16.61
N ASP A 206 5.91 -10.73 16.07
CA ASP A 206 6.15 -12.15 16.31
C ASP A 206 7.32 -12.69 15.46
N LEU A 207 7.74 -13.92 15.78
CA LEU A 207 8.89 -14.55 15.11
C LEU A 207 8.66 -14.78 13.60
N GLU A 208 7.41 -14.84 13.12
CA GLU A 208 7.13 -15.08 11.70
C GLU A 208 7.32 -13.79 10.89
N ALA A 209 6.83 -12.66 11.40
CA ALA A 209 7.12 -11.35 10.81
C ALA A 209 8.64 -11.03 10.83
N HIS A 210 9.34 -11.41 11.91
CA HIS A 210 10.80 -11.34 11.96
C HIS A 210 11.49 -12.26 10.94
N GLN A 211 10.99 -13.49 10.71
CA GLN A 211 11.51 -14.38 9.67
C GLN A 211 11.39 -13.76 8.28
N GLN A 212 10.27 -13.12 7.94
CA GLN A 212 10.10 -12.45 6.64
C GLN A 212 11.10 -11.30 6.44
N LEU A 213 11.52 -10.63 7.52
CA LEU A 213 12.59 -9.62 7.45
C LEU A 213 13.96 -10.26 7.23
N TYR A 214 14.24 -11.36 7.94
CA TYR A 214 15.47 -12.14 7.80
C TYR A 214 15.64 -12.69 6.38
N ASP A 215 14.61 -13.34 5.83
CA ASP A 215 14.65 -13.93 4.49
C ASP A 215 14.89 -12.87 3.40
N ARG A 216 14.26 -11.68 3.53
CA ARG A 216 14.51 -10.54 2.64
C ARG A 216 15.95 -10.01 2.75
N LEU A 217 16.52 -9.96 3.95
CA LEU A 217 17.90 -9.48 4.14
C LEU A 217 18.91 -10.49 3.57
N VAL A 218 18.69 -11.79 3.76
CA VAL A 218 19.51 -12.84 3.13
C VAL A 218 19.48 -12.71 1.61
N ALA A 219 18.30 -12.55 1.01
CA ALA A 219 18.14 -12.36 -0.43
C ALA A 219 18.79 -11.06 -0.94
N ALA A 220 18.76 -9.97 -0.16
CA ALA A 220 19.39 -8.71 -0.53
C ALA A 220 20.93 -8.73 -0.43
N VAL A 221 21.49 -9.59 0.43
CA VAL A 221 22.94 -9.75 0.61
C VAL A 221 23.53 -10.74 -0.40
N ASP A 222 22.93 -11.92 -0.58
CA ASP A 222 23.49 -12.99 -1.44
C ASP A 222 22.39 -14.03 -1.82
N ALA A 223 21.47 -13.64 -2.72
CA ALA A 223 20.32 -14.47 -3.12
C ALA A 223 20.67 -15.86 -3.70
N ASP A 224 21.82 -16.00 -4.34
CA ASP A 224 22.24 -17.21 -5.06
C ASP A 224 23.21 -18.09 -4.24
N SER A 225 23.48 -17.74 -2.97
CA SER A 225 24.47 -18.45 -2.16
C SER A 225 24.03 -19.89 -1.83
N PRO A 226 24.89 -20.90 -2.04
CA PRO A 226 24.67 -22.25 -1.52
C PRO A 226 25.05 -22.40 -0.03
N ARG A 227 25.45 -21.31 0.64
CA ARG A 227 25.80 -21.28 2.06
C ARG A 227 24.52 -21.28 2.93
N PRO A 228 24.58 -21.78 4.17
CA PRO A 228 23.52 -21.53 5.15
C PRO A 228 23.25 -20.04 5.31
N SER A 229 21.97 -19.66 5.39
CA SER A 229 21.52 -18.25 5.49
C SER A 229 22.19 -17.46 6.61
N LEU A 230 22.44 -18.09 7.76
CA LEU A 230 23.14 -17.45 8.88
C LEU A 230 24.63 -17.19 8.59
N ASP A 231 25.31 -18.11 7.90
CA ASP A 231 26.72 -17.96 7.52
C ASP A 231 26.92 -16.81 6.52
N ILE A 232 25.93 -16.56 5.66
CA ILE A 232 25.90 -15.41 4.75
C ILE A 232 25.94 -14.11 5.56
N LEU A 233 24.99 -13.95 6.50
CA LEU A 233 24.88 -12.72 7.29
C LEU A 233 26.07 -12.52 8.24
N GLN A 234 26.56 -13.58 8.90
CA GLN A 234 27.72 -13.49 9.81
C GLN A 234 29.04 -13.16 9.11
N GLN A 235 29.13 -13.36 7.79
CA GLN A 235 30.31 -13.03 6.98
C GLN A 235 30.13 -11.72 6.19
N CYS A 236 28.96 -11.09 6.27
CA CYS A 236 28.65 -9.83 5.62
C CYS A 236 29.24 -8.66 6.45
N PRO A 237 29.86 -7.64 5.82
CA PRO A 237 30.27 -6.44 6.53
C PRO A 237 29.09 -5.78 7.25
N PRO A 238 29.25 -5.29 8.50
CA PRO A 238 28.14 -4.68 9.24
C PRO A 238 27.49 -3.48 8.53
N THR A 239 28.27 -2.72 7.76
CA THR A 239 27.77 -1.63 6.91
C THR A 239 26.88 -2.13 5.78
N ASP A 240 27.12 -3.33 5.27
CA ASP A 240 26.33 -3.88 4.18
C ASP A 240 25.02 -4.45 4.74
N LEU A 241 25.08 -5.16 5.88
CA LEU A 241 23.90 -5.57 6.64
C LEU A 241 22.95 -4.41 6.95
N THR A 242 23.47 -3.24 7.33
CA THR A 242 22.66 -2.06 7.66
C THR A 242 22.13 -1.31 6.44
N ASN A 243 22.73 -1.47 5.25
CA ASN A 243 22.38 -0.73 4.03
C ASN A 243 21.71 -1.58 2.91
N SER A 244 21.76 -2.92 2.98
CA SER A 244 21.20 -3.83 1.95
C SER A 244 19.68 -3.71 1.77
N LEU A 245 18.96 -3.27 2.79
CA LEU A 245 17.52 -2.97 2.72
C LEU A 245 17.26 -1.54 3.20
N ASN A 246 16.17 -0.94 2.73
CA ASN A 246 15.67 0.30 3.29
C ASN A 246 14.84 0.00 4.54
N PHE A 247 15.47 0.04 5.71
CA PHE A 247 14.78 -0.10 6.99
C PHE A 247 14.32 1.27 7.48
N ASP A 248 13.01 1.46 7.63
CA ASP A 248 12.48 2.73 8.16
C ASP A 248 12.17 2.66 9.67
N VAL A 249 11.76 1.47 10.14
CA VAL A 249 11.59 1.12 11.56
C VAL A 249 11.96 -0.35 11.71
N LEU A 250 12.67 -0.71 12.79
CA LEU A 250 12.73 -2.10 13.26
C LEU A 250 11.92 -2.27 14.55
N HIS A 251 11.44 -3.49 14.78
CA HIS A 251 10.56 -3.80 15.88
C HIS A 251 11.22 -4.78 16.85
N PRO A 252 10.99 -4.67 18.16
CA PRO A 252 11.33 -5.73 19.11
C PRO A 252 10.57 -7.04 18.83
N LEU A 253 11.15 -8.16 19.22
CA LEU A 253 10.53 -9.48 19.14
C LEU A 253 9.62 -9.74 20.34
N ILE A 254 8.46 -10.34 20.11
CA ILE A 254 7.69 -11.04 21.15
C ILE A 254 8.43 -12.35 21.48
N ASP A 255 9.35 -12.28 22.45
CA ASP A 255 10.22 -13.40 22.83
C ASP A 255 9.58 -14.37 23.84
N GLY A 256 8.49 -13.96 24.51
CA GLY A 256 7.81 -14.75 25.53
C GLY A 256 8.55 -14.85 26.87
N GLU A 257 9.68 -14.16 27.05
CA GLU A 257 10.48 -14.12 28.28
C GLU A 257 10.59 -12.71 28.87
N TYR A 258 10.84 -11.69 28.05
CA TYR A 258 10.92 -10.28 28.43
C TYR A 258 9.75 -9.48 27.84
N ILE A 259 9.35 -9.79 26.60
CA ILE A 259 8.23 -9.19 25.88
C ILE A 259 7.18 -10.28 25.62
N LEU A 260 6.06 -10.21 26.35
CA LEU A 260 5.04 -11.27 26.35
C LEU A 260 3.96 -11.09 25.28
N ASP A 261 3.51 -9.86 25.02
CA ASP A 261 2.60 -9.52 23.92
C ASP A 261 2.73 -8.04 23.50
N LYS A 262 1.87 -7.60 22.58
CA LYS A 262 1.86 -6.22 22.02
C LYS A 262 1.20 -5.18 22.94
N SER A 263 0.75 -5.56 24.14
CA SER A 263 -0.07 -4.73 25.03
C SER A 263 0.66 -4.39 26.33
N ILE A 264 0.35 -3.22 26.88
CA ILE A 264 0.86 -2.80 28.20
C ILE A 264 0.46 -3.80 29.29
N LYS A 265 -0.74 -4.37 29.21
CA LYS A 265 -1.27 -5.29 30.22
C LYS A 265 -0.62 -6.67 30.21
N GLY A 266 -0.28 -7.18 29.02
CA GLY A 266 0.47 -8.43 28.89
C GLY A 266 1.96 -8.26 29.20
N ALA A 267 2.53 -7.10 28.91
CA ALA A 267 3.89 -6.76 29.34
C ALA A 267 4.00 -6.53 30.86
N SER A 268 2.95 -5.99 31.50
CA SER A 268 2.90 -5.72 32.95
C SER A 268 2.95 -7.02 33.78
N ARG A 269 4.07 -7.24 34.47
CA ARG A 269 4.31 -8.43 35.33
C ARG A 269 3.67 -8.34 36.72
N GLY A 270 2.91 -7.27 37.01
CA GLY A 270 2.34 -7.00 38.34
C GLY A 270 3.34 -6.41 39.35
N ASP A 271 4.48 -5.92 38.89
CA ASP A 271 5.45 -5.19 39.72
C ASP A 271 4.95 -3.78 40.11
N GLU A 272 5.67 -3.12 41.03
CA GLU A 272 5.41 -1.72 41.37
C GLU A 272 5.56 -0.79 40.16
N VAL A 273 4.47 -0.06 39.86
CA VAL A 273 4.42 0.97 38.80
C VAL A 273 5.41 2.08 39.13
N LEU A 274 6.38 2.29 38.24
CA LEU A 274 7.39 3.33 38.41
C LEU A 274 6.77 4.75 38.28
N PRO A 275 7.26 5.73 39.05
CA PRO A 275 7.10 7.15 38.73
C PRO A 275 7.50 7.40 37.27
N THR A 276 6.52 7.76 36.43
CA THR A 276 6.70 7.84 34.97
C THR A 276 6.14 9.13 34.39
N LEU A 277 6.93 9.81 33.57
CA LEU A 277 6.59 11.08 32.92
C LEU A 277 6.42 10.84 31.42
N PHE A 278 5.18 10.82 30.93
CA PHE A 278 4.82 10.57 29.52
C PHE A 278 4.57 11.87 28.78
N GLY A 279 5.03 11.97 27.54
CA GLY A 279 4.65 13.07 26.66
C GLY A 279 5.10 12.91 25.23
N ALA A 280 4.68 13.86 24.40
CA ALA A 280 4.97 13.92 22.98
C ALA A 280 5.11 15.39 22.53
N ALA A 281 5.75 15.60 21.39
CA ALA A 281 5.85 16.90 20.75
C ALA A 281 4.48 17.36 20.24
N ALA A 282 4.34 18.66 19.97
CA ALA A 282 3.07 19.23 19.51
C ALA A 282 2.85 19.11 18.00
N TYR A 283 3.88 18.74 17.23
CA TYR A 283 3.82 18.57 15.78
C TYR A 283 4.58 17.30 15.36
N GLU A 284 4.08 16.14 15.81
CA GLU A 284 4.61 14.83 15.43
C GLU A 284 4.34 14.49 13.95
N ASP A 285 3.36 15.18 13.36
CA ASP A 285 2.86 15.10 11.99
C ASP A 285 4.00 15.19 10.95
N ASP A 286 5.08 15.93 11.24
CA ASP A 286 6.21 16.10 10.33
C ASP A 286 6.94 14.78 10.03
N LEU A 287 7.26 13.98 11.07
CA LEU A 287 7.90 12.69 10.85
C LEU A 287 6.95 11.74 10.11
N ALA A 288 5.65 11.78 10.42
CA ALA A 288 4.65 11.02 9.70
C ALA A 288 4.57 11.41 8.22
N ALA A 289 4.65 12.71 7.89
CA ALA A 289 4.71 13.19 6.51
C ALA A 289 5.94 12.62 5.79
N VAL A 290 7.13 12.61 6.42
CA VAL A 290 8.32 12.01 5.79
C VAL A 290 8.16 10.50 5.55
N LEU A 291 7.52 9.76 6.47
CA LEU A 291 7.23 8.34 6.28
C LEU A 291 6.31 8.07 5.06
N LEU A 292 5.42 9.02 4.72
CA LEU A 292 4.54 8.95 3.54
C LEU A 292 5.19 9.38 2.22
N HIS A 293 6.43 9.89 2.25
CA HIS A 293 7.22 10.17 1.05
C HIS A 293 8.33 9.12 0.86
N ASP A 294 9.03 9.13 -0.27
CA ASP A 294 10.29 8.40 -0.41
C ASP A 294 11.39 9.08 0.42
N MET A 295 11.95 8.39 1.41
CA MET A 295 12.88 8.99 2.37
C MET A 295 14.29 9.31 1.81
N LYS A 296 14.60 8.89 0.57
CA LYS A 296 15.89 9.16 -0.09
C LYS A 296 15.82 10.34 -1.05
N THR A 297 14.67 10.55 -1.68
CA THR A 297 14.43 11.55 -2.73
C THR A 297 13.43 12.63 -2.34
N MET A 298 12.73 12.44 -1.22
CA MET A 298 11.62 13.26 -0.72
C MET A 298 10.48 13.47 -1.73
N GLN A 299 10.35 12.56 -2.71
CA GLN A 299 9.28 12.62 -3.71
C GLN A 299 7.97 11.99 -3.18
N PRO A 300 6.80 12.46 -3.67
CA PRO A 300 5.52 11.83 -3.34
C PRO A 300 5.47 10.38 -3.83
N LYS A 301 5.05 9.49 -2.92
CA LYS A 301 4.64 8.12 -3.24
C LYS A 301 3.28 8.12 -3.94
N SER A 302 2.94 7.06 -4.68
CA SER A 302 1.58 6.86 -5.18
C SER A 302 0.58 6.59 -4.04
N ASP A 303 -0.70 6.81 -4.27
CA ASP A 303 -1.75 6.54 -3.27
C ASP A 303 -1.69 5.12 -2.71
N THR A 304 -1.43 4.12 -3.55
CA THR A 304 -1.25 2.70 -3.15
C THR A 304 -0.05 2.51 -2.22
N GLU A 305 1.07 3.19 -2.48
CA GLU A 305 2.27 3.14 -1.64
C GLU A 305 2.07 3.90 -0.33
N ILE A 306 1.35 5.03 -0.34
CA ILE A 306 0.97 5.79 0.85
C ILE A 306 0.02 4.95 1.73
N LEU A 307 -0.96 4.27 1.13
CA LEU A 307 -1.90 3.35 1.79
C LEU A 307 -1.21 2.16 2.43
N SER A 308 -0.41 1.44 1.64
CA SER A 308 0.42 0.33 2.12
C SER A 308 1.31 0.80 3.27
N ARG A 309 1.82 2.03 3.21
CA ARG A 309 2.61 2.61 4.28
C ARG A 309 1.82 3.03 5.52
N ILE A 310 0.61 3.57 5.37
CA ILE A 310 -0.34 3.80 6.47
C ILE A 310 -0.57 2.48 7.19
N GLN A 311 -0.94 1.42 6.46
CA GLN A 311 -1.15 0.08 7.00
C GLN A 311 0.12 -0.46 7.68
N GLU A 312 1.28 -0.42 7.03
CA GLU A 312 2.55 -0.91 7.56
C GLU A 312 2.94 -0.23 8.87
N VAL A 313 2.86 1.10 8.95
CA VAL A 313 3.24 1.88 10.15
C VAL A 313 2.28 1.64 11.32
N LEU A 314 1.03 1.28 11.02
CA LEU A 314 -0.01 1.07 12.03
C LEU A 314 -0.12 -0.41 12.42
N SER A 315 0.27 -1.35 11.54
CA SER A 315 0.34 -2.80 11.75
C SER A 315 0.98 -3.28 13.08
N PRO A 316 2.04 -2.63 13.62
CA PRO A 316 2.71 -3.04 14.84
C PRO A 316 2.16 -2.29 16.06
N ASN A 317 1.25 -1.32 15.89
CA ASN A 317 0.80 -0.44 16.95
C ASN A 317 -0.09 -1.17 17.96
N GLY A 318 0.34 -1.21 19.23
CA GLY A 318 -0.31 -1.98 20.29
C GLY A 318 -1.69 -1.49 20.75
N ILE A 319 -2.21 -0.39 20.17
CA ILE A 319 -3.50 0.21 20.53
C ILE A 319 -4.60 -0.17 19.54
N LEU A 320 -4.21 -0.38 18.29
CA LEU A 320 -5.14 -0.65 17.21
C LEU A 320 -5.36 -2.16 17.12
N ARG A 321 -6.56 -2.62 17.50
CA ARG A 321 -6.86 -4.05 17.67
C ARG A 321 -6.62 -4.89 16.41
N ALA A 322 -6.93 -4.33 15.27
CA ALA A 322 -6.47 -4.76 13.96
C ALA A 322 -6.24 -3.48 13.15
N PRO A 323 -5.01 -3.18 12.72
CA PRO A 323 -4.70 -1.97 11.96
C PRO A 323 -5.38 -1.93 10.60
N GLU A 324 -5.56 -3.11 9.97
CA GLU A 324 -6.43 -3.35 8.81
C GLU A 324 -7.90 -2.95 9.04
N SER A 325 -8.35 -2.91 10.30
CA SER A 325 -9.71 -2.54 10.69
C SER A 325 -9.74 -1.25 11.52
N PHE A 326 -8.66 -0.44 11.52
CA PHE A 326 -8.75 0.88 12.11
C PHE A 326 -9.61 1.76 11.20
N PRO A 327 -10.59 2.49 11.76
CA PRO A 327 -11.61 3.16 10.95
C PRO A 327 -11.09 4.49 10.37
N PHE A 328 -10.10 4.41 9.48
CA PHE A 328 -9.62 5.53 8.66
C PHE A 328 -10.73 6.12 7.78
N ASP A 329 -11.72 5.29 7.44
CA ASP A 329 -12.89 5.57 6.62
C ASP A 329 -14.08 6.16 7.40
N GLN A 330 -14.11 6.07 8.74
CA GLN A 330 -15.24 6.59 9.49
C GLN A 330 -15.29 8.12 9.38
N PRO A 331 -16.44 8.70 9.00
CA PRO A 331 -16.59 10.15 8.88
C PRO A 331 -16.18 10.91 10.14
N ALA A 332 -16.46 10.37 11.33
CA ALA A 332 -16.06 11.00 12.60
C ALA A 332 -14.53 11.07 12.81
N VAL A 333 -13.74 10.18 12.20
CA VAL A 333 -12.27 10.22 12.24
C VAL A 333 -11.75 11.17 11.17
N LEU A 334 -12.25 11.06 9.94
CA LEU A 334 -11.92 11.97 8.83
C LEU A 334 -12.22 13.44 9.21
N ASP A 335 -13.43 13.74 9.67
CA ASP A 335 -13.87 15.05 10.15
C ASP A 335 -12.99 15.59 11.29
N ALA A 336 -12.59 14.72 12.24
CA ALA A 336 -11.80 15.13 13.41
C ALA A 336 -10.37 15.56 13.04
N TYR A 337 -9.83 15.01 11.95
CA TYR A 337 -8.52 15.37 11.43
C TYR A 337 -8.58 16.36 10.25
N GLY A 338 -9.79 16.66 9.76
CA GLY A 338 -10.02 17.54 8.61
C GLY A 338 -9.63 16.89 7.29
N VAL A 339 -9.57 15.55 7.23
CA VAL A 339 -9.21 14.81 6.02
C VAL A 339 -10.37 14.90 5.05
N THR A 340 -10.16 15.63 3.95
CA THR A 340 -11.18 15.93 2.94
C THR A 340 -11.27 14.88 1.83
N THR A 341 -10.36 13.90 1.82
CA THR A 341 -10.22 12.89 0.76
C THR A 341 -10.47 11.49 1.31
N THR A 342 -10.90 10.57 0.46
CA THR A 342 -11.09 9.17 0.86
C THR A 342 -9.75 8.51 1.17
N VAL A 343 -9.78 7.48 2.02
CA VAL A 343 -8.60 6.67 2.37
C VAL A 343 -7.87 6.16 1.12
N ASN A 344 -8.59 5.92 0.02
CA ASN A 344 -8.06 5.43 -1.26
C ASN A 344 -7.25 6.48 -2.06
N SER A 345 -7.27 7.76 -1.65
CA SER A 345 -6.54 8.85 -2.32
C SER A 345 -5.87 9.80 -1.31
N PRO A 346 -4.94 9.29 -0.48
CA PRO A 346 -4.34 10.07 0.60
C PRO A 346 -3.36 11.14 0.11
N SER A 347 -2.81 11.01 -1.10
CA SER A 347 -1.94 12.04 -1.72
C SER A 347 -2.63 13.40 -1.89
N LEU A 348 -3.96 13.40 -2.00
CA LEU A 348 -4.76 14.62 -2.12
C LEU A 348 -4.88 15.40 -0.80
N ASP A 349 -4.59 14.79 0.36
CA ASP A 349 -4.64 15.43 1.69
C ASP A 349 -3.54 14.90 2.63
N ILE A 350 -2.29 14.87 2.14
CA ILE A 350 -1.12 14.46 2.94
C ILE A 350 -1.07 15.16 4.31
N PRO A 351 -1.38 16.47 4.48
CA PRO A 351 -1.36 17.11 5.81
C PRO A 351 -2.37 16.48 6.79
N GLY A 352 -3.60 16.19 6.36
CA GLY A 352 -4.61 15.52 7.18
C GLY A 352 -4.18 14.10 7.57
N TRP A 353 -3.66 13.32 6.61
CA TRP A 353 -3.15 11.97 6.84
C TRP A 353 -1.93 11.94 7.76
N SER A 354 -0.97 12.83 7.55
CA SER A 354 0.24 12.92 8.37
C SER A 354 -0.07 13.26 9.82
N LYS A 355 -1.06 14.12 10.07
CA LYS A 355 -1.53 14.45 11.41
C LYS A 355 -2.23 13.29 12.10
N LEU A 356 -3.09 12.55 11.38
CA LEU A 356 -3.71 11.33 11.90
C LEU A 356 -2.65 10.30 12.30
N LEU A 357 -1.66 10.07 11.44
CA LEU A 357 -0.54 9.18 11.69
C LEU A 357 0.33 9.63 12.88
N GLY A 358 0.79 10.88 12.91
CA GLY A 358 1.59 11.43 14.01
C GLY A 358 0.91 11.23 15.36
N HIS A 359 -0.40 11.50 15.41
CA HIS A 359 -1.23 11.21 16.58
C HIS A 359 -1.31 9.71 16.90
N CYS A 360 -1.57 8.84 15.91
CA CYS A 360 -1.69 7.39 16.12
C CYS A 360 -0.38 6.70 16.54
N ILE A 361 0.78 7.23 16.12
CA ILE A 361 2.10 6.67 16.43
C ILE A 361 2.64 7.25 17.75
N PHE A 362 2.43 8.54 18.02
CA PHE A 362 3.10 9.25 19.12
C PHE A 362 2.14 9.80 20.19
N ASN A 363 1.26 10.74 19.85
CA ASN A 363 0.47 11.47 20.86
C ASN A 363 -0.55 10.57 21.57
N VAL A 364 -1.36 9.81 20.81
CA VAL A 364 -2.39 8.91 21.36
C VAL A 364 -1.75 7.75 22.12
N PRO A 365 -0.64 7.11 21.67
CA PRO A 365 0.01 6.09 22.46
C PRO A 365 0.60 6.55 23.79
N ASN A 366 1.23 7.73 23.85
CA ASN A 366 1.73 8.26 25.11
C ASN A 366 0.58 8.55 26.09
N LEU A 367 -0.50 9.16 25.61
CA LEU A 367 -1.70 9.42 26.42
C LEU A 367 -2.39 8.13 26.89
N HIS A 368 -2.59 7.16 25.99
CA HIS A 368 -3.20 5.87 26.33
C HIS A 368 -2.37 5.12 27.37
N SER A 369 -1.04 5.11 27.21
CA SER A 369 -0.13 4.46 28.14
C SER A 369 -0.25 5.08 29.54
N ALA A 370 -0.17 6.41 29.64
CA ALA A 370 -0.33 7.11 30.90
C ALA A 370 -1.67 6.79 31.60
N LEU A 371 -2.77 6.74 30.86
CA LEU A 371 -4.11 6.42 31.38
C LEU A 371 -4.27 4.95 31.81
N VAL A 372 -3.62 4.01 31.11
CA VAL A 372 -3.61 2.59 31.51
C VAL A 372 -2.75 2.41 32.77
N THR A 373 -1.54 2.95 32.77
CA THR A 373 -0.62 2.91 33.92
C THR A 373 -1.23 3.56 35.17
N SER A 374 -2.03 4.64 35.04
CA SER A 374 -2.73 5.28 36.16
C SER A 374 -3.88 4.44 36.75
N GLN A 375 -4.47 3.53 35.98
CA GLN A 375 -5.50 2.59 36.47
C GLN A 375 -4.91 1.42 37.26
N GLU A 376 -3.67 1.03 36.97
CA GLU A 376 -2.97 -0.09 37.62
C GLU A 376 -2.33 0.29 38.97
N LEU A 377 -2.80 1.38 39.59
CA LEU A 377 -2.31 1.91 40.87
C LEU A 377 -3.23 1.55 42.06
N PRO A 378 -3.13 0.35 42.67
CA PRO A 378 -3.71 0.12 43.99
C PRO A 378 -2.98 1.01 45.02
N GLY A 379 -3.70 1.89 45.71
CA GLY A 379 -3.17 2.72 46.80
C GLY A 379 -2.34 3.95 46.38
N GLY A 380 -1.80 4.01 45.15
CA GLY A 380 -1.15 5.21 44.60
C GLY A 380 0.30 5.46 45.01
N GLN A 381 1.10 4.41 45.23
CA GLN A 381 2.56 4.52 45.41
C GLN A 381 3.25 5.05 44.15
N GLY A 382 3.11 4.30 43.05
CA GLY A 382 3.44 4.73 41.71
C GLY A 382 2.59 5.93 41.29
N ARG A 383 3.13 6.77 40.40
CA ARG A 383 2.51 8.01 39.94
C ARG A 383 2.86 8.27 38.48
N VAL A 384 1.96 8.95 37.79
CA VAL A 384 2.06 9.24 36.35
C VAL A 384 1.92 10.73 36.13
N TRP A 385 2.77 11.31 35.27
CA TRP A 385 2.67 12.70 34.82
C TRP A 385 2.53 12.74 33.30
N LEU A 386 1.69 13.65 32.82
CA LEU A 386 1.55 13.95 31.39
C LEU A 386 2.17 15.30 31.06
N TYR A 387 2.88 15.36 29.94
CA TYR A 387 3.31 16.62 29.32
C TYR A 387 3.09 16.66 27.81
N HIS A 388 3.13 17.88 27.27
CA HIS A 388 3.05 18.18 25.85
C HIS A 388 4.11 19.20 25.49
N HIS A 389 4.98 18.90 24.52
CA HIS A 389 6.13 19.73 24.22
C HIS A 389 5.85 20.62 23.00
N ALA A 390 5.38 21.86 23.26
CA ALA A 390 5.09 22.87 22.24
C ALA A 390 6.15 24.00 22.20
N VAL A 391 7.43 23.64 22.44
CA VAL A 391 8.58 24.51 22.16
C VAL A 391 9.02 24.26 20.71
N GLY A 392 9.10 25.33 19.92
CA GLY A 392 9.46 25.26 18.50
C GLY A 392 10.97 25.18 18.28
N ASN A 393 11.38 24.53 17.19
CA ASN A 393 12.76 24.54 16.73
C ASN A 393 13.12 25.94 16.18
N LEU A 394 14.22 26.54 16.66
CA LEU A 394 14.65 27.89 16.27
C LEU A 394 15.94 27.92 15.44
N TYR A 395 16.42 26.77 14.93
CA TYR A 395 17.59 26.73 14.03
C TYR A 395 17.28 27.36 12.65
N PRO A 396 18.21 28.15 12.09
CA PRO A 396 18.03 28.79 10.80
C PRO A 396 18.04 27.76 9.66
N GLY A 397 17.10 27.89 8.72
CA GLY A 397 17.04 27.04 7.53
C GLY A 397 16.50 25.61 7.75
N CYS A 398 16.03 25.27 8.96
CA CYS A 398 15.22 24.07 9.20
C CYS A 398 13.91 24.12 8.38
N HIS A 399 13.51 22.99 7.79
CA HIS A 399 12.25 22.88 7.03
C HIS A 399 11.01 23.24 7.87
N VAL A 400 11.04 22.85 9.15
CA VAL A 400 9.97 23.03 10.14
C VAL A 400 10.32 24.08 11.20
N ALA A 401 11.06 25.13 10.79
CA ALA A 401 11.43 26.23 11.68
C ALA A 401 10.19 26.85 12.36
N GLY A 402 10.26 26.99 13.68
CA GLY A 402 9.17 27.45 14.55
C GLY A 402 8.20 26.36 15.02
N ALA A 403 8.18 25.18 14.39
CA ALA A 403 7.32 24.07 14.80
C ALA A 403 7.98 23.19 15.86
N ALA A 404 7.14 22.59 16.71
CA ALA A 404 7.57 21.65 17.75
C ALA A 404 7.57 20.22 17.19
N HIS A 405 8.46 19.95 16.25
CA HIS A 405 8.51 18.70 15.47
C HIS A 405 8.97 17.49 16.30
N HIS A 406 8.87 16.29 15.71
CA HIS A 406 9.38 15.06 16.33
C HIS A 406 10.84 15.20 16.78
N GLY A 407 11.13 14.81 18.03
CA GLY A 407 12.49 14.88 18.59
C GLY A 407 12.97 16.27 19.01
N VAL A 408 12.21 17.36 18.82
CA VAL A 408 12.61 18.73 19.21
C VAL A 408 12.90 18.90 20.71
N THR A 409 12.41 17.97 21.55
CA THR A 409 12.70 17.95 22.99
C THR A 409 14.20 17.75 23.26
N ASP A 410 14.91 17.02 22.39
CA ASP A 410 16.34 16.74 22.56
C ASP A 410 17.22 17.99 22.41
N PRO A 411 17.23 18.73 21.28
CA PRO A 411 18.07 19.94 21.17
C PRO A 411 17.73 21.01 22.22
N VAL A 412 16.47 21.06 22.70
CA VAL A 412 16.05 21.93 23.82
C VAL A 412 16.59 21.43 25.17
N LEU A 413 16.54 20.13 25.46
CA LEU A 413 17.04 19.56 26.72
C LEU A 413 18.56 19.68 26.83
N PHE A 414 19.28 19.30 25.76
CA PHE A 414 20.74 19.30 25.71
C PHE A 414 21.35 20.67 25.34
N ASN A 415 20.51 21.66 25.00
CA ASN A 415 20.93 23.00 24.56
C ASN A 415 21.95 22.98 23.41
N VAL A 416 21.63 22.26 22.34
CA VAL A 416 22.58 22.01 21.23
C VAL A 416 22.82 23.30 20.44
N ALA A 417 24.08 23.60 20.13
CA ALA A 417 24.52 24.71 19.26
C ALA A 417 23.72 26.04 19.41
N PRO A 418 23.59 26.63 20.62
CA PRO A 418 22.77 27.81 20.87
C PRO A 418 23.35 29.08 20.22
N ASP A 419 24.59 29.02 19.76
CA ASP A 419 25.26 30.01 18.91
C ASP A 419 24.62 30.13 17.53
N LEU A 420 24.05 29.04 16.97
CA LEU A 420 23.36 29.05 15.67
C LEU A 420 21.95 29.64 15.73
N ILE A 421 21.34 29.74 16.92
CA ILE A 421 20.05 30.42 17.12
C ILE A 421 20.25 31.93 16.91
N ASP A 422 19.35 32.60 16.19
CA ASP A 422 19.40 34.05 15.97
C ASP A 422 19.50 34.82 17.29
N GLU A 423 20.32 35.89 17.31
CA GLU A 423 20.61 36.68 18.51
C GLU A 423 19.35 37.22 19.20
N ARG A 424 18.30 37.57 18.43
CA ARG A 424 17.03 38.08 18.98
C ARG A 424 16.16 36.99 19.59
N SER A 425 16.36 35.75 19.17
CA SER A 425 15.62 34.57 19.63
C SER A 425 16.34 33.79 20.73
N ARG A 426 17.66 34.04 20.93
CA ARG A 426 18.51 33.27 21.85
C ARG A 426 18.05 33.33 23.31
N GLU A 427 17.52 34.47 23.79
CA GLU A 427 16.95 34.57 25.15
C GLU A 427 15.70 33.69 25.31
N SER A 428 14.81 33.68 24.29
CA SER A 428 13.62 32.82 24.25
C SER A 428 13.96 31.33 24.24
N TRP A 429 14.98 30.96 23.46
CA TRP A 429 15.53 29.60 23.44
C TRP A 429 16.03 29.19 24.83
N ILE A 430 16.94 29.97 25.42
CA ILE A 430 17.53 29.66 26.73
C ILE A 430 16.47 29.61 27.86
N ALA A 431 15.44 30.45 27.82
CA ALA A 431 14.31 30.36 28.75
C ALA A 431 13.53 29.03 28.62
N SER A 432 13.40 28.51 27.40
CA SER A 432 12.73 27.24 27.11
C SER A 432 13.59 26.04 27.50
N VAL A 433 14.90 26.08 27.19
CA VAL A 433 15.93 25.14 27.66
C VAL A 433 15.87 25.01 29.19
N HIS A 434 15.94 26.13 29.91
CA HIS A 434 15.90 26.13 31.38
C HIS A 434 14.59 25.54 31.92
N GLN A 435 13.42 25.85 31.35
CA GLN A 435 12.14 25.26 31.79
C GLN A 435 12.13 23.73 31.63
N THR A 436 12.65 23.21 30.52
CA THR A 436 12.75 21.77 30.26
C THR A 436 13.75 21.11 31.21
N GLN A 437 14.96 21.65 31.34
CA GLN A 437 15.99 21.13 32.25
C GLN A 437 15.54 21.16 33.71
N ASP A 438 14.99 22.26 34.22
CA ASP A 438 14.54 22.41 35.61
C ASP A 438 13.46 21.39 35.99
N THR A 439 12.56 21.10 35.05
CA THR A 439 11.55 20.04 35.19
C THR A 439 12.22 18.68 35.33
N TRP A 440 13.09 18.34 34.37
CA TRP A 440 13.77 17.05 34.31
C TRP A 440 14.59 16.81 35.58
N ILE A 441 15.43 17.78 35.96
CA ILE A 441 16.25 17.76 37.17
C ILE A 441 15.38 17.56 38.42
N THR A 442 14.23 18.23 38.50
CA THR A 442 13.27 18.09 39.62
C THR A 442 12.72 16.66 39.69
N PHE A 443 12.29 16.08 38.57
CA PHE A 443 11.78 14.72 38.50
C PHE A 443 12.85 13.67 38.82
N ILE A 444 14.06 13.83 38.27
CA ILE A 444 15.23 12.95 38.50
C ILE A 444 15.62 12.94 39.99
N ASN A 445 15.56 14.09 40.67
CA ASN A 445 15.80 14.18 42.12
C ASN A 445 14.69 13.56 42.97
N GLY A 446 13.55 13.20 42.37
CA GLY A 446 12.45 12.51 43.00
C GLY A 446 11.28 13.37 43.46
N ASP A 447 11.33 14.66 43.18
CA ASP A 447 10.25 15.60 43.44
C ASP A 447 9.17 15.50 42.35
N SER A 448 7.96 15.97 42.67
CA SER A 448 6.88 16.12 41.69
C SER A 448 7.10 17.41 40.88
N PRO A 449 7.27 17.36 39.54
CA PRO A 449 7.46 18.58 38.75
C PRO A 449 6.17 19.41 38.63
N TRP A 450 5.02 18.74 38.66
CA TRP A 450 3.67 19.30 38.78
C TRP A 450 2.75 18.26 39.43
N ASP A 451 1.44 18.52 39.51
CA ASP A 451 0.47 17.54 40.02
C ASP A 451 0.44 16.27 39.13
N PRO A 452 0.47 15.04 39.69
CA PRO A 452 0.31 13.83 38.91
C PRO A 452 -1.12 13.71 38.35
N LEU A 453 -1.26 12.88 37.30
CA LEU A 453 -2.54 12.46 36.73
C LEU A 453 -3.45 11.90 37.83
N ARG A 454 -4.75 12.24 37.79
CA ARG A 454 -5.72 11.82 38.82
C ARG A 454 -5.73 10.28 38.96
N PRO A 455 -5.65 9.71 40.18
CA PRO A 455 -5.73 8.26 40.37
C PRO A 455 -7.02 7.67 39.80
N GLY A 456 -6.92 6.58 39.05
CA GLY A 456 -8.06 5.95 38.38
C GLY A 456 -8.60 6.72 37.17
N ALA A 457 -7.96 7.82 36.73
CA ALA A 457 -8.27 8.47 35.47
C ALA A 457 -8.14 7.47 34.32
N SER A 458 -9.15 7.47 33.45
CA SER A 458 -9.32 6.49 32.41
C SER A 458 -9.64 7.12 31.07
N VAL A 459 -9.56 6.33 30.01
CA VAL A 459 -10.00 6.74 28.67
C VAL A 459 -11.49 7.14 28.66
N ARG A 460 -12.30 6.68 29.64
CA ARG A 460 -13.72 7.05 29.77
C ARG A 460 -13.96 8.44 30.36
N ASP A 461 -12.96 9.01 31.03
CA ASP A 461 -13.00 10.38 31.55
C ASP A 461 -12.68 11.42 30.45
N GLY A 462 -12.14 10.95 29.32
CA GLY A 462 -11.96 11.69 28.07
C GLY A 462 -11.24 13.03 28.28
N GLU A 463 -11.87 14.11 27.80
CA GLU A 463 -11.36 15.48 27.90
C GLU A 463 -10.99 15.92 29.33
N ALA A 464 -11.58 15.33 30.38
CA ALA A 464 -11.38 15.71 31.78
C ALA A 464 -10.25 14.94 32.52
N ALA A 465 -9.52 14.07 31.82
CA ALA A 465 -8.49 13.20 32.40
C ALA A 465 -7.13 13.91 32.59
N GLY A 466 -7.11 15.07 33.25
CA GLY A 466 -5.89 15.82 33.56
C GLY A 466 -5.38 15.64 35.01
N PRO A 467 -4.36 16.39 35.44
CA PRO A 467 -3.72 17.50 34.74
C PRO A 467 -2.62 17.09 33.74
N VAL A 468 -2.25 18.03 32.87
CA VAL A 468 -1.15 17.92 31.89
C VAL A 468 -0.33 19.22 31.87
N PHE A 469 0.99 19.12 31.75
CA PHE A 469 1.88 20.29 31.61
C PHE A 469 2.22 20.56 30.14
N VAL A 470 2.05 21.79 29.67
CA VAL A 470 2.38 22.16 28.29
C VAL A 470 3.61 23.05 28.29
N PHE A 471 4.72 22.59 27.72
CA PHE A 471 5.91 23.42 27.48
C PHE A 471 5.65 24.38 26.32
N LYS A 472 6.15 25.62 26.44
CA LYS A 472 6.00 26.66 25.42
C LYS A 472 7.25 27.51 25.34
N ASN A 473 7.47 28.12 24.17
CA ASN A 473 8.53 29.10 23.93
C ASN A 473 8.60 30.18 25.02
N GLU A 474 9.77 30.80 25.17
CA GLU A 474 10.07 31.82 26.18
C GLU A 474 9.91 31.31 27.63
N GLY A 475 9.98 29.98 27.84
CA GLY A 475 9.76 29.36 29.16
C GLY A 475 8.34 29.55 29.71
N ARG A 476 7.35 29.83 28.84
CA ARG A 476 5.95 30.15 29.24
C ARG A 476 5.05 28.92 29.37
N GLY A 477 5.62 27.74 29.55
CA GLY A 477 4.86 26.53 29.82
C GLY A 477 4.09 26.57 31.15
N GLY A 478 3.08 25.70 31.29
CA GLY A 478 2.22 25.66 32.47
C GLY A 478 1.29 24.46 32.53
N GLN A 479 0.73 24.22 33.72
CA GLN A 479 -0.19 23.12 34.01
C GLN A 479 -1.64 23.47 33.63
N TYR A 480 -2.28 22.57 32.89
CA TYR A 480 -3.70 22.60 32.53
C TYR A 480 -4.44 21.51 33.33
N LYS A 481 -5.65 21.83 33.81
CA LYS A 481 -6.42 20.94 34.70
C LYS A 481 -6.97 19.71 34.00
N ASP A 482 -7.31 19.85 32.72
CA ASP A 482 -8.04 18.91 31.89
C ASP A 482 -7.36 18.82 30.51
N LEU A 483 -7.44 17.67 29.84
CA LEU A 483 -6.65 17.39 28.63
C LEU A 483 -7.04 18.26 27.45
N ARG A 484 -8.33 18.59 27.30
CA ARG A 484 -8.84 19.41 26.19
C ARG A 484 -8.12 20.76 26.10
N ASP A 485 -7.89 21.40 27.23
CA ASP A 485 -7.30 22.75 27.29
C ASP A 485 -5.78 22.73 27.10
N GLY A 486 -5.12 21.61 27.43
CA GLY A 486 -3.68 21.43 27.28
C GLY A 486 -3.24 20.81 25.95
N LEU A 487 -4.01 19.87 25.40
CA LEU A 487 -3.69 19.08 24.20
C LEU A 487 -4.55 19.43 22.97
N GLY A 488 -5.60 20.23 23.15
CA GLY A 488 -6.61 20.49 22.13
C GLY A 488 -7.70 19.40 22.05
N ALA A 489 -8.83 19.75 21.43
CA ALA A 489 -10.01 18.89 21.41
C ALA A 489 -9.85 17.61 20.55
N VAL A 490 -9.03 17.65 19.49
CA VAL A 490 -8.80 16.49 18.60
C VAL A 490 -8.03 15.40 19.36
N THR A 491 -6.84 15.74 19.87
CA THR A 491 -5.95 14.85 20.62
C THR A 491 -6.62 14.29 21.89
N ALA A 492 -7.48 15.08 22.55
CA ALA A 492 -8.21 14.63 23.73
C ALA A 492 -9.38 13.67 23.40
N ARG A 493 -9.88 13.66 22.16
CA ARG A 493 -10.99 12.77 21.72
C ARG A 493 -10.53 11.52 21.00
N SER A 494 -9.38 11.56 20.33
CA SER A 494 -8.88 10.52 19.43
C SER A 494 -8.37 9.24 20.11
N THR A 495 -8.84 8.94 21.32
CA THR A 495 -8.56 7.66 21.98
C THR A 495 -9.59 6.61 21.55
N PRO A 496 -9.19 5.46 20.96
CA PRO A 496 -10.11 4.52 20.28
C PRO A 496 -11.00 3.67 21.21
N TYR A 497 -11.30 4.18 22.41
CA TYR A 497 -12.32 3.65 23.33
C TYR A 497 -13.38 4.69 23.75
N CYS A 498 -13.29 5.95 23.27
CA CYS A 498 -14.27 7.00 23.60
C CYS A 498 -15.66 6.81 22.95
N HIS A 499 -15.78 6.05 21.86
CA HIS A 499 -17.03 5.91 21.11
C HIS A 499 -18.09 4.95 21.71
N HIS A 500 -17.93 4.53 22.97
CA HIS A 500 -18.90 3.67 23.66
C HIS A 500 -19.37 4.24 25.02
N SER A 501 -19.88 5.48 25.04
CA SER A 501 -20.98 5.82 25.96
C SER A 501 -21.77 7.07 25.56
N ARG A 502 -23.07 7.05 25.92
CA ARG A 502 -24.03 8.18 26.00
C ARG A 502 -24.78 8.58 24.74
N ASP A 503 -25.85 7.81 24.49
CA ASP A 503 -27.19 8.40 24.46
C ASP A 503 -27.33 9.51 25.51
N ARG A 504 -27.65 10.73 25.08
CA ARG A 504 -28.57 11.64 25.78
C ARG A 504 -28.93 12.85 24.91
N GLN A 505 -30.21 12.87 24.53
CA GLN A 505 -31.06 14.03 24.26
C GLN A 505 -30.38 15.41 24.43
N TYR A 506 -30.31 16.18 23.34
CA TYR A 506 -30.36 17.63 23.43
C TYR A 506 -31.53 18.19 22.62
N GLN A 507 -32.22 19.14 23.25
CA GLN A 507 -33.49 19.69 22.80
C GLN A 507 -33.29 20.80 21.76
N THR A 508 -34.34 21.02 20.97
CA THR A 508 -34.50 22.06 19.96
C THR A 508 -34.32 23.50 20.51
N ALA A 509 -33.60 24.34 19.75
CA ALA A 509 -33.77 25.80 19.74
C ALA A 509 -33.51 26.33 18.31
N PRO A 510 -34.19 27.39 17.84
CA PRO A 510 -34.32 27.69 16.41
C PRO A 510 -33.28 28.69 15.84
N PRO A 511 -33.08 28.72 14.51
CA PRO A 511 -32.20 29.67 13.83
C PRO A 511 -32.92 30.97 13.41
N ASN A 512 -32.21 32.09 13.48
CA ASN A 512 -32.45 33.31 12.71
C ASN A 512 -31.20 33.56 11.83
N ALA A 513 -31.21 34.13 10.62
CA ALA A 513 -32.17 34.31 9.53
C ALA A 513 -31.65 35.49 8.67
N THR A 514 -31.03 35.21 7.52
CA THR A 514 -30.90 36.08 6.32
C THR A 514 -30.42 35.17 5.17
N GLN A 515 -31.25 34.79 4.17
CA GLN A 515 -31.64 35.57 2.96
C GLN A 515 -30.42 36.01 2.10
N THR A 516 -30.29 35.81 0.78
CA THR A 516 -31.14 35.29 -0.35
C THR A 516 -30.24 35.06 -1.62
N LEU A 517 -30.58 34.35 -2.72
CA LEU A 517 -31.81 33.60 -3.11
C LEU A 517 -31.57 32.20 -3.79
N PRO A 518 -31.52 31.92 -5.14
CA PRO A 518 -32.12 30.66 -5.63
C PRO A 518 -31.35 29.82 -6.69
N PHE A 519 -31.62 28.50 -6.74
CA PHE A 519 -31.87 27.75 -8.00
C PHE A 519 -32.67 26.46 -7.74
N HIS A 520 -33.23 25.86 -8.79
CA HIS A 520 -34.41 24.99 -8.70
C HIS A 520 -34.14 23.50 -8.41
N THR A 521 -34.87 22.99 -7.41
CA THR A 521 -35.51 21.67 -7.31
C THR A 521 -35.10 20.54 -8.28
N TYR A 522 -34.51 19.48 -7.72
CA TYR A 522 -34.93 18.10 -8.02
C TYR A 522 -35.38 17.42 -6.72
N THR A 523 -36.38 16.54 -6.82
CA THR A 523 -37.02 15.88 -5.68
C THR A 523 -36.14 14.78 -5.08
N SER A 524 -35.83 14.90 -3.79
CA SER A 524 -35.10 13.89 -3.02
C SER A 524 -35.94 12.62 -2.80
N TYR A 525 -35.54 11.51 -3.41
CA TYR A 525 -35.90 10.18 -2.95
C TYR A 525 -34.92 9.81 -1.83
N ASN A 526 -35.41 9.52 -0.62
CA ASN A 526 -34.56 8.99 0.46
C ASN A 526 -34.49 7.46 0.31
N PRO A 527 -33.34 6.86 -0.09
CA PRO A 527 -33.12 5.44 0.14
C PRO A 527 -32.95 5.18 1.65
N PRO A 528 -33.20 3.94 2.14
CA PRO A 528 -33.02 3.61 3.54
C PRO A 528 -31.56 3.69 3.98
N SER A 529 -31.33 3.93 5.27
CA SER A 529 -30.01 3.81 5.89
C SER A 529 -29.61 2.33 5.97
N HIS A 530 -28.99 1.81 4.90
CA HIS A 530 -28.33 0.50 4.92
C HIS A 530 -26.96 0.64 5.58
N SER A 531 -26.71 -0.17 6.61
CA SER A 531 -25.35 -0.42 7.10
C SER A 531 -24.54 -1.11 5.99
N PRO A 532 -23.21 -0.86 5.89
CA PRO A 532 -22.37 -1.58 4.94
C PRO A 532 -22.47 -3.08 5.21
N MET A 533 -22.81 -3.83 4.17
CA MET A 533 -22.94 -5.27 4.15
C MET A 533 -22.48 -5.76 2.78
N SER A 534 -21.39 -6.51 2.77
CA SER A 534 -21.03 -7.37 1.63
C SER A 534 -22.22 -8.24 1.23
N LEU A 535 -22.45 -8.38 -0.07
CA LEU A 535 -23.42 -9.35 -0.60
C LEU A 535 -23.03 -10.79 -0.25
N PHE A 536 -21.73 -11.05 -0.02
CA PHE A 536 -21.17 -12.38 0.22
C PHE A 536 -20.15 -12.34 1.39
N PRO A 537 -20.60 -12.17 2.65
CA PRO A 537 -19.73 -11.93 3.81
C PRO A 537 -18.88 -13.15 4.24
N SER A 538 -19.01 -14.29 3.56
CA SER A 538 -18.24 -15.52 3.83
C SER A 538 -17.66 -16.15 2.56
N LEU A 539 -17.54 -15.36 1.48
CA LEU A 539 -17.13 -15.79 0.14
C LEU A 539 -15.82 -16.61 0.11
N GLU A 540 -14.84 -16.26 0.95
CA GLU A 540 -13.55 -16.96 1.06
C GLU A 540 -13.63 -18.28 1.85
N ALA A 541 -14.50 -18.35 2.85
CA ALA A 541 -14.59 -19.46 3.80
C ALA A 541 -15.56 -20.56 3.37
N ASP A 542 -16.60 -20.19 2.63
CA ASP A 542 -17.62 -21.12 2.14
C ASP A 542 -17.09 -22.03 1.02
N SER A 543 -17.68 -23.22 0.88
CA SER A 543 -17.37 -24.12 -0.22
C SER A 543 -17.97 -23.61 -1.53
N ASP A 544 -17.38 -24.01 -2.66
CA ASP A 544 -17.82 -23.62 -4.01
C ASP A 544 -19.32 -23.91 -4.23
N ASP A 545 -19.83 -25.05 -3.77
CA ASP A 545 -21.27 -25.40 -3.83
C ASP A 545 -22.17 -24.44 -3.03
N VAL A 546 -21.70 -23.92 -1.89
CA VAL A 546 -22.45 -22.94 -1.06
C VAL A 546 -22.44 -21.58 -1.73
N VAL A 547 -21.26 -21.14 -2.20
CA VAL A 547 -21.08 -19.87 -2.91
C VAL A 547 -21.90 -19.85 -4.21
N LEU A 548 -21.89 -20.93 -5.00
CA LEU A 548 -22.69 -21.07 -6.22
C LEU A 548 -24.19 -20.93 -5.94
N ARG A 549 -24.71 -21.54 -4.87
CA ARG A 549 -26.12 -21.39 -4.48
C ARG A 549 -26.46 -19.98 -4.00
N SER A 550 -25.49 -19.30 -3.38
CA SER A 550 -25.62 -17.90 -3.00
C SER A 550 -25.70 -17.01 -4.25
N PHE A 551 -24.75 -17.15 -5.20
CA PHE A 551 -24.78 -16.45 -6.49
C PHE A 551 -26.09 -16.69 -7.25
N ALA A 552 -26.55 -17.94 -7.33
CA ALA A 552 -27.80 -18.29 -8.01
C ALA A 552 -29.06 -17.69 -7.35
N THR A 553 -28.98 -17.35 -6.06
CA THR A 553 -30.07 -16.70 -5.31
C THR A 553 -30.01 -15.18 -5.48
N THR A 554 -28.82 -14.57 -5.36
CA THR A 554 -28.62 -13.12 -5.45
C THR A 554 -28.81 -12.57 -6.86
N PHE A 555 -28.33 -13.29 -7.88
CA PHE A 555 -28.35 -12.87 -9.29
C PHE A 555 -29.43 -13.60 -10.11
N ALA A 556 -30.56 -13.94 -9.47
CA ALA A 556 -31.57 -14.80 -10.07
C ALA A 556 -32.23 -14.22 -11.35
N ALA A 557 -32.26 -12.89 -11.51
CA ALA A 557 -32.80 -12.22 -12.69
C ALA A 557 -31.77 -12.20 -13.83
N GLU A 558 -30.54 -11.81 -13.53
CA GLU A 558 -29.41 -11.75 -14.45
C GLU A 558 -29.10 -13.15 -15.02
N LEU A 559 -29.06 -14.16 -14.14
CA LEU A 559 -28.89 -15.57 -14.52
C LEU A 559 -30.11 -16.16 -15.26
N ALA A 560 -31.27 -15.49 -15.25
CA ALA A 560 -32.41 -15.90 -16.09
C ALA A 560 -32.22 -15.41 -17.54
N HIS A 561 -31.72 -14.19 -17.74
CA HIS A 561 -31.32 -13.72 -19.08
C HIS A 561 -30.20 -14.58 -19.68
N LEU A 562 -29.19 -14.94 -18.88
CA LEU A 562 -28.08 -15.79 -19.31
C LEU A 562 -28.47 -17.24 -19.69
N LYS A 563 -29.71 -17.68 -19.42
CA LYS A 563 -30.25 -18.96 -19.92
C LYS A 563 -30.73 -18.89 -21.37
N HIS A 564 -31.07 -17.68 -21.86
CA HIS A 564 -31.49 -17.43 -23.24
C HIS A 564 -30.38 -16.81 -24.09
N ALA A 565 -29.28 -16.38 -23.46
CA ALA A 565 -28.11 -15.84 -24.12
C ALA A 565 -27.50 -16.81 -25.15
N SER A 566 -27.12 -16.27 -26.32
CA SER A 566 -26.47 -17.05 -27.37
C SER A 566 -25.04 -17.47 -26.97
N PRO A 567 -24.61 -18.72 -27.21
CA PRO A 567 -23.25 -19.18 -26.88
C PRO A 567 -22.16 -18.42 -27.62
N THR A 568 -21.11 -18.03 -26.90
CA THR A 568 -19.95 -17.35 -27.49
C THR A 568 -19.06 -18.32 -28.28
N VAL A 569 -18.89 -18.11 -29.59
CA VAL A 569 -18.36 -19.11 -30.55
C VAL A 569 -16.84 -19.39 -30.42
N GLU A 570 -16.05 -18.53 -29.77
CA GLU A 570 -14.59 -18.73 -29.58
C GLU A 570 -14.25 -19.86 -28.59
N SER A 571 -14.39 -21.12 -29.00
CA SER A 571 -13.98 -22.28 -28.19
C SER A 571 -13.66 -23.58 -28.95
N GLY A 572 -13.92 -23.65 -30.26
CA GLY A 572 -13.61 -24.82 -31.07
C GLY A 572 -14.53 -26.01 -30.82
N THR A 573 -14.22 -27.16 -31.42
CA THR A 573 -15.12 -28.33 -31.48
C THR A 573 -15.55 -28.80 -30.08
N PRO A 574 -16.86 -29.01 -29.83
CA PRO A 574 -17.34 -29.46 -28.53
C PRO A 574 -16.73 -30.80 -28.12
N SER A 575 -16.49 -30.95 -26.82
CA SER A 575 -16.11 -32.23 -26.23
C SER A 575 -17.14 -33.31 -26.60
N SER A 576 -16.66 -34.49 -27.03
CA SER A 576 -17.52 -35.64 -27.31
C SER A 576 -18.10 -36.29 -26.04
N GLN A 577 -17.80 -35.74 -24.86
CA GLN A 577 -18.39 -36.09 -23.57
C GLN A 577 -18.89 -34.82 -22.89
N GLU A 578 -20.17 -34.80 -22.52
CA GLU A 578 -20.70 -33.76 -21.63
C GLU A 578 -20.02 -33.84 -20.26
N PRO A 579 -19.63 -32.70 -19.65
CA PRO A 579 -19.08 -32.68 -18.30
C PRO A 579 -20.12 -33.18 -17.29
N SER A 580 -19.73 -34.15 -16.45
CA SER A 580 -20.62 -34.75 -15.43
C SER A 580 -21.00 -33.79 -14.30
N TRP A 581 -20.33 -32.65 -14.19
CA TRP A 581 -20.56 -31.59 -13.21
C TRP A 581 -20.34 -30.24 -13.89
N THR A 582 -21.25 -29.29 -13.67
CA THR A 582 -21.13 -27.89 -14.10
C THR A 582 -21.81 -26.98 -13.05
N PRO A 583 -21.40 -25.70 -12.91
CA PRO A 583 -22.03 -24.76 -11.99
C PRO A 583 -23.55 -24.65 -12.16
N SER A 584 -24.04 -24.58 -13.41
CA SER A 584 -25.48 -24.53 -13.70
C SER A 584 -26.20 -25.82 -13.29
N ARG A 585 -25.60 -27.01 -13.51
CA ARG A 585 -26.15 -28.29 -13.01
C ARG A 585 -26.24 -28.34 -11.49
N VAL A 586 -25.29 -27.73 -10.75
CA VAL A 586 -25.31 -27.66 -9.27
C VAL A 586 -26.49 -26.83 -8.73
N VAL A 587 -26.81 -25.70 -9.39
CA VAL A 587 -27.77 -24.71 -8.90
C VAL A 587 -29.17 -24.81 -9.53
N PHE A 588 -29.27 -25.26 -10.78
CA PHE A 588 -30.53 -25.37 -11.53
C PHE A 588 -30.90 -26.81 -11.93
N GLY A 589 -29.95 -27.77 -11.89
CA GLY A 589 -30.18 -29.16 -12.33
C GLY A 589 -30.11 -29.36 -13.85
N GLU A 590 -29.94 -28.28 -14.61
CA GLU A 590 -29.82 -28.24 -16.07
C GLU A 590 -28.54 -27.49 -16.47
N ASP A 591 -28.03 -27.69 -17.69
CA ASP A 591 -26.77 -27.09 -18.14
C ASP A 591 -27.00 -25.88 -19.06
N PHE A 592 -26.31 -24.78 -18.76
CA PHE A 592 -26.43 -23.52 -19.52
C PHE A 592 -25.04 -22.92 -19.77
N THR A 593 -24.66 -22.76 -21.05
CA THR A 593 -23.31 -22.36 -21.48
C THR A 593 -22.83 -21.04 -20.90
N GLU A 594 -23.59 -19.96 -21.08
CA GLU A 594 -23.18 -18.61 -20.65
C GLU A 594 -23.28 -18.47 -19.13
N VAL A 595 -24.31 -19.04 -18.49
CA VAL A 595 -24.39 -19.20 -17.03
C VAL A 595 -23.13 -19.88 -16.45
N ASN A 596 -22.62 -20.94 -17.08
CA ASN A 596 -21.40 -21.61 -16.63
C ASN A 596 -20.17 -20.70 -16.76
N ARG A 597 -20.04 -19.92 -17.84
CA ARG A 597 -18.95 -18.94 -18.00
C ARG A 597 -18.99 -17.93 -16.86
N THR A 598 -20.12 -17.24 -16.68
CA THR A 598 -20.33 -16.22 -15.65
C THR A 598 -20.05 -16.76 -14.25
N LEU A 599 -20.61 -17.92 -13.89
CA LEU A 599 -20.40 -18.51 -12.56
C LEU A 599 -18.95 -18.95 -12.31
N VAL A 600 -18.18 -19.38 -13.34
CA VAL A 600 -16.74 -19.64 -13.18
C VAL A 600 -15.95 -18.34 -13.07
N SER A 601 -16.29 -17.28 -13.82
CA SER A 601 -15.67 -15.95 -13.66
C SER A 601 -15.89 -15.38 -12.25
N MET A 602 -17.05 -15.64 -11.65
CA MET A 602 -17.35 -15.25 -10.26
C MET A 602 -16.68 -16.16 -9.22
N LEU A 603 -16.60 -17.47 -9.46
CA LEU A 603 -15.79 -18.38 -8.61
C LEU A 603 -14.30 -18.05 -8.68
N ALA A 604 -13.80 -17.51 -9.80
CA ALA A 604 -12.43 -17.04 -9.93
C ALA A 604 -12.12 -15.89 -8.96
N VAL A 605 -13.09 -15.00 -8.65
CA VAL A 605 -12.97 -13.99 -7.57
C VAL A 605 -12.73 -14.69 -6.23
N LYS A 606 -13.59 -15.66 -5.87
CA LYS A 606 -13.44 -16.47 -4.64
C LYS A 606 -12.05 -17.13 -4.57
N TRP A 607 -11.65 -17.81 -5.64
CA TRP A 607 -10.40 -18.57 -5.68
C TRP A 607 -9.18 -17.66 -5.55
N LEU A 608 -9.24 -16.43 -6.09
CA LEU A 608 -8.18 -15.43 -5.91
C LEU A 608 -8.15 -14.91 -4.47
N LEU A 609 -9.28 -14.49 -3.91
CA LEU A 609 -9.35 -13.98 -2.53
C LEU A 609 -8.78 -15.01 -1.53
N ALA A 610 -9.27 -16.25 -1.61
CA ALA A 610 -8.87 -17.38 -0.76
C ALA A 610 -7.54 -18.07 -1.16
N ASP A 611 -6.76 -17.50 -2.09
CA ASP A 611 -5.44 -18.00 -2.54
C ASP A 611 -5.45 -19.47 -3.04
N GLN A 612 -6.57 -19.90 -3.64
CA GLN A 612 -6.85 -21.28 -4.09
C GLN A 612 -6.27 -21.58 -5.48
N TYR A 613 -4.96 -21.34 -5.65
CA TYR A 613 -4.20 -21.56 -6.87
C TYR A 613 -4.47 -22.91 -7.56
N ASP A 614 -4.49 -24.01 -6.82
CA ASP A 614 -4.63 -25.36 -7.41
C ASP A 614 -6.03 -25.62 -7.98
N VAL A 615 -7.06 -24.94 -7.46
CA VAL A 615 -8.43 -24.98 -7.99
C VAL A 615 -8.52 -24.08 -9.22
N PHE A 616 -8.08 -22.82 -9.08
CA PHE A 616 -8.06 -21.84 -10.18
C PHE A 616 -7.32 -22.37 -11.41
N THR A 617 -6.19 -23.03 -11.22
CA THR A 617 -5.35 -23.56 -12.31
C THR A 617 -5.63 -25.03 -12.63
N SER A 618 -6.71 -25.61 -12.10
CA SER A 618 -7.11 -26.97 -12.45
C SER A 618 -7.56 -27.04 -13.93
N GLY A 619 -7.32 -28.17 -14.59
CA GLY A 619 -7.56 -28.35 -16.03
C GLY A 619 -6.51 -27.73 -16.96
N GLN A 620 -5.64 -26.81 -16.50
CA GLN A 620 -4.56 -26.26 -17.31
C GLN A 620 -3.44 -27.30 -17.58
N SER A 621 -2.85 -27.26 -18.78
CA SER A 621 -1.73 -28.14 -19.14
C SER A 621 -0.42 -27.72 -18.47
N ALA A 622 0.37 -28.69 -18.00
CA ALA A 622 1.61 -28.41 -17.27
C ALA A 622 2.65 -27.57 -18.05
N SER A 623 2.61 -27.56 -19.39
CA SER A 623 3.52 -26.76 -20.22
C SER A 623 3.18 -25.27 -20.25
N ASN A 624 1.91 -24.91 -20.04
CA ASN A 624 1.40 -23.54 -20.20
C ASN A 624 0.73 -23.03 -18.91
N LYS A 625 0.72 -23.84 -17.84
CA LYS A 625 0.04 -23.56 -16.57
C LYS A 625 0.48 -22.21 -16.02
N LEU A 626 -0.49 -21.39 -15.60
CA LEU A 626 -0.24 -20.14 -14.88
C LEU A 626 0.64 -20.44 -13.66
N THR A 627 1.75 -19.72 -13.53
CA THR A 627 2.68 -19.90 -12.42
C THR A 627 2.10 -19.37 -11.10
N ARG A 628 2.59 -19.86 -9.96
CA ARG A 628 2.15 -19.35 -8.64
C ARG A 628 2.47 -17.86 -8.46
N ALA A 629 3.57 -17.37 -9.06
CA ALA A 629 3.93 -15.95 -9.07
C ALA A 629 2.92 -15.12 -9.89
N SER A 630 2.55 -15.57 -11.09
CA SER A 630 1.55 -14.91 -11.93
C SER A 630 0.15 -14.95 -11.32
N PHE A 631 -0.22 -16.06 -10.66
CA PHE A 631 -1.45 -16.13 -9.86
C PHE A 631 -1.45 -15.15 -8.67
N ALA A 632 -0.33 -15.05 -7.93
CA ALA A 632 -0.20 -14.07 -6.85
C ALA A 632 -0.27 -12.62 -7.38
N ARG A 633 0.31 -12.34 -8.56
CA ARG A 633 0.18 -11.04 -9.25
C ARG A 633 -1.26 -10.77 -9.69
N LEU A 634 -2.00 -11.77 -10.19
CA LEU A 634 -3.43 -11.64 -10.52
C LEU A 634 -4.28 -11.37 -9.28
N ARG A 635 -3.99 -12.06 -8.17
CA ARG A 635 -4.65 -11.85 -6.87
C ARG A 635 -4.40 -10.44 -6.36
N GLN A 636 -3.16 -9.98 -6.38
CA GLN A 636 -2.82 -8.62 -5.96
C GLN A 636 -3.49 -7.57 -6.85
N PHE A 637 -3.49 -7.77 -8.17
CA PHE A 637 -4.18 -6.86 -9.11
C PHE A 637 -5.69 -6.77 -8.88
N LEU A 638 -6.33 -7.85 -8.41
CA LEU A 638 -7.73 -7.83 -8.00
C LEU A 638 -7.92 -7.02 -6.71
N LEU A 639 -7.08 -7.24 -5.70
CA LEU A 639 -7.15 -6.59 -4.39
C LEU A 639 -6.82 -5.09 -4.46
N ASP A 640 -5.76 -4.70 -5.18
CA ASP A 640 -5.35 -3.30 -5.38
C ASP A 640 -6.46 -2.44 -5.99
N ARG A 641 -7.38 -3.08 -6.74
CA ARG A 641 -8.48 -2.44 -7.49
C ARG A 641 -9.85 -2.57 -6.84
N ASN A 642 -10.02 -3.54 -5.95
CA ASN A 642 -11.29 -3.83 -5.29
C ASN A 642 -11.01 -4.14 -3.79
N PRO A 643 -10.50 -3.15 -3.02
CA PRO A 643 -9.97 -3.39 -1.68
C PRO A 643 -11.04 -3.64 -0.62
N SER A 644 -12.29 -3.22 -0.85
CA SER A 644 -13.40 -3.41 0.10
C SER A 644 -14.35 -4.56 -0.29
N PRO A 645 -15.09 -5.15 0.68
CA PRO A 645 -16.13 -6.14 0.39
C PRO A 645 -17.27 -5.59 -0.49
N GLU A 646 -17.54 -4.29 -0.43
CA GLU A 646 -18.48 -3.57 -1.29
C GLU A 646 -17.95 -3.46 -2.74
N ASP A 647 -16.65 -3.25 -2.95
CA ASP A 647 -16.03 -3.25 -4.27
C ASP A 647 -16.00 -4.66 -4.87
N ILE A 648 -15.72 -5.69 -4.07
CA ILE A 648 -15.87 -7.10 -4.47
C ILE A 648 -17.33 -7.42 -4.83
N SER A 649 -18.29 -6.87 -4.09
CA SER A 649 -19.72 -7.00 -4.42
C SER A 649 -20.04 -6.29 -5.75
N ALA A 650 -19.45 -5.12 -6.01
CA ALA A 650 -19.60 -4.39 -7.27
C ALA A 650 -18.98 -5.13 -8.47
N LEU A 651 -17.81 -5.74 -8.28
CA LEU A 651 -17.16 -6.62 -9.26
C LEU A 651 -18.02 -7.85 -9.58
N LEU A 652 -18.62 -8.49 -8.56
CA LEU A 652 -19.51 -9.64 -8.76
C LEU A 652 -20.81 -9.25 -9.47
N VAL A 653 -21.38 -8.08 -9.19
CA VAL A 653 -22.50 -7.51 -9.95
C VAL A 653 -22.08 -7.24 -11.40
N ALA A 654 -20.92 -6.62 -11.64
CA ALA A 654 -20.41 -6.36 -12.98
C ALA A 654 -20.21 -7.65 -13.80
N LEU A 655 -19.63 -8.69 -13.19
CA LEU A 655 -19.49 -10.02 -13.81
C LEU A 655 -20.83 -10.68 -14.11
N ALA A 656 -21.82 -10.55 -13.22
CA ALA A 656 -23.15 -11.13 -13.42
C ALA A 656 -23.93 -10.46 -14.57
N ILE A 657 -23.61 -9.21 -14.92
CA ILE A 657 -24.36 -8.41 -15.90
C ILE A 657 -23.65 -8.24 -17.25
N ASP A 658 -22.32 -8.38 -17.35
CA ASP A 658 -21.55 -8.05 -18.57
C ASP A 658 -22.11 -8.78 -19.83
N ASP A 659 -22.60 -10.01 -19.65
CA ASP A 659 -23.09 -10.87 -20.73
C ASP A 659 -24.62 -10.87 -20.94
N ILE A 660 -25.44 -10.19 -20.11
CA ILE A 660 -26.92 -10.28 -20.25
C ILE A 660 -27.44 -9.66 -21.56
N GLY A 661 -26.64 -8.80 -22.21
CA GLY A 661 -26.94 -8.21 -23.51
C GLY A 661 -27.04 -9.22 -24.65
N LYS A 662 -26.59 -10.46 -24.44
CA LYS A 662 -26.75 -11.59 -25.38
C LYS A 662 -28.16 -12.18 -25.39
N ASP A 663 -29.05 -11.79 -24.46
CA ASP A 663 -30.45 -12.24 -24.43
C ASP A 663 -31.31 -11.41 -25.41
N PRO A 664 -31.89 -12.02 -26.47
CA PRO A 664 -32.74 -11.31 -27.43
C PRO A 664 -34.06 -10.77 -26.84
N THR A 665 -34.45 -11.11 -25.60
CA THR A 665 -35.62 -10.49 -24.95
C THR A 665 -35.29 -9.15 -24.28
N LEU A 666 -34.03 -8.89 -23.89
CA LEU A 666 -33.66 -7.67 -23.16
C LEU A 666 -33.95 -6.39 -23.97
N ALA A 667 -33.77 -6.44 -25.29
CA ALA A 667 -34.14 -5.35 -26.19
C ALA A 667 -35.66 -5.12 -26.28
N GLN A 668 -36.47 -6.16 -26.06
CA GLN A 668 -37.94 -6.07 -26.04
C GLN A 668 -38.41 -5.44 -24.72
N ASP A 669 -37.75 -5.76 -23.61
CA ASP A 669 -38.00 -5.16 -22.29
C ASP A 669 -37.61 -3.67 -22.24
N LEU A 670 -36.62 -3.25 -23.05
CA LEU A 670 -36.21 -1.85 -23.23
C LEU A 670 -37.13 -1.03 -24.14
N ALA A 671 -37.76 -1.65 -25.14
CA ALA A 671 -38.56 -0.96 -26.16
C ALA A 671 -39.64 0.02 -25.66
N PRO A 672 -40.32 -0.20 -24.50
CA PRO A 672 -41.27 0.77 -23.93
C PRO A 672 -40.64 2.09 -23.49
N ASN A 673 -39.35 2.08 -23.11
CA ASN A 673 -38.61 3.23 -22.60
C ASN A 673 -37.64 3.82 -23.64
N LEU A 674 -37.16 2.99 -24.58
CA LEU A 674 -36.20 3.36 -25.61
C LEU A 674 -36.61 2.72 -26.96
N PRO A 675 -37.33 3.45 -27.85
CA PRO A 675 -37.93 2.87 -29.06
C PRO A 675 -36.94 2.30 -30.10
N THR A 676 -35.69 2.76 -30.04
CA THR A 676 -34.55 2.25 -30.83
C THR A 676 -33.42 1.91 -29.85
N PRO A 677 -33.43 0.70 -29.25
CA PRO A 677 -32.37 0.28 -28.36
C PRO A 677 -31.06 0.00 -29.15
N PRO A 678 -29.89 0.08 -28.50
CA PRO A 678 -28.61 -0.31 -29.10
C PRO A 678 -28.67 -1.73 -29.70
N GLN A 679 -27.93 -1.94 -30.78
CA GLN A 679 -27.87 -3.24 -31.46
C GLN A 679 -26.68 -4.09 -30.98
N ASP A 680 -25.67 -3.47 -30.37
CA ASP A 680 -24.52 -4.14 -29.76
C ASP A 680 -24.83 -4.58 -28.32
N HIS A 681 -24.28 -5.71 -27.90
CA HIS A 681 -24.57 -6.29 -26.58
C HIS A 681 -24.18 -5.35 -25.43
N SER A 682 -22.99 -4.73 -25.48
CA SER A 682 -22.48 -3.86 -24.41
C SER A 682 -23.33 -2.61 -24.20
N GLY A 683 -23.73 -1.94 -25.29
CA GLY A 683 -24.65 -0.82 -25.29
C GLY A 683 -26.04 -1.21 -24.80
N LEU A 684 -26.51 -2.42 -25.12
CA LEU A 684 -27.78 -2.94 -24.62
C LEU A 684 -27.77 -3.16 -23.10
N VAL A 685 -26.70 -3.71 -22.53
CA VAL A 685 -26.53 -3.83 -21.06
C VAL A 685 -26.48 -2.46 -20.40
N LEU A 686 -25.73 -1.50 -20.96
CA LEU A 686 -25.68 -0.13 -20.44
C LEU A 686 -27.06 0.53 -20.44
N ALA A 687 -27.82 0.40 -21.54
CA ALA A 687 -29.19 0.91 -21.64
C ALA A 687 -30.13 0.23 -20.63
N ALA A 688 -30.04 -1.10 -20.44
CA ALA A 688 -30.82 -1.84 -19.46
C ALA A 688 -30.52 -1.39 -18.01
N ALA A 689 -29.24 -1.20 -17.69
CA ALA A 689 -28.79 -0.70 -16.39
C ALA A 689 -29.29 0.72 -16.12
N GLN A 690 -29.18 1.63 -17.10
CA GLN A 690 -29.69 3.00 -17.01
C GLN A 690 -31.23 3.06 -16.92
N ALA A 691 -31.94 2.11 -17.55
CA ALA A 691 -33.39 1.96 -17.45
C ALA A 691 -33.88 1.30 -16.15
N GLY A 692 -32.97 0.87 -15.27
CA GLY A 692 -33.30 0.20 -14.01
C GLY A 692 -33.76 -1.26 -14.16
N LEU A 693 -33.50 -1.88 -15.32
CA LEU A 693 -33.87 -3.27 -15.63
C LEU A 693 -32.88 -4.32 -15.08
N VAL A 694 -31.88 -3.89 -14.31
CA VAL A 694 -30.86 -4.75 -13.68
C VAL A 694 -31.04 -4.71 -12.16
N PRO A 695 -31.81 -5.64 -11.55
CA PRO A 695 -32.07 -5.65 -10.11
C PRO A 695 -30.81 -5.69 -9.25
N ALA A 696 -29.79 -6.46 -9.63
CA ALA A 696 -28.55 -6.59 -8.88
C ALA A 696 -27.81 -5.26 -8.68
N LEU A 697 -27.91 -4.31 -9.62
CA LEU A 697 -27.30 -2.99 -9.50
C LEU A 697 -27.88 -2.21 -8.30
N ASN A 698 -29.20 -2.33 -8.05
CA ASN A 698 -29.87 -1.66 -6.94
C ASN A 698 -29.47 -2.20 -5.55
N THR A 699 -28.72 -3.31 -5.49
CA THR A 699 -28.20 -3.86 -4.22
C THR A 699 -26.92 -3.19 -3.74
N LEU A 700 -26.25 -2.41 -4.62
CA LEU A 700 -24.97 -1.74 -4.32
C LEU A 700 -25.16 -0.33 -3.73
N PRO A 701 -24.17 0.19 -2.99
CA PRO A 701 -24.08 1.62 -2.66
C PRO A 701 -24.03 2.52 -3.91
N PRO A 702 -24.53 3.77 -3.86
CA PRO A 702 -24.59 4.66 -5.04
C PRO A 702 -23.24 4.91 -5.73
N SER A 703 -22.13 4.95 -4.98
CA SER A 703 -20.76 5.05 -5.51
C SER A 703 -20.41 3.84 -6.39
N ASN A 704 -20.71 2.64 -5.91
CA ASN A 704 -20.45 1.39 -6.60
C ASN A 704 -21.40 1.19 -7.78
N GLN A 705 -22.66 1.63 -7.68
CA GLN A 705 -23.57 1.71 -8.85
C GLN A 705 -22.98 2.58 -9.96
N ALA A 706 -22.47 3.77 -9.62
CA ALA A 706 -21.87 4.68 -10.58
C ALA A 706 -20.57 4.12 -11.19
N ALA A 707 -19.75 3.40 -10.40
CA ALA A 707 -18.57 2.69 -10.91
C ALA A 707 -18.93 1.53 -11.85
N VAL A 708 -19.96 0.73 -11.55
CA VAL A 708 -20.44 -0.35 -12.44
C VAL A 708 -21.04 0.22 -13.72
N LEU A 709 -21.79 1.32 -13.66
CA LEU A 709 -22.29 2.03 -14.86
C LEU A 709 -21.15 2.56 -15.73
N HIS A 710 -20.11 3.16 -15.14
CA HIS A 710 -18.94 3.60 -15.90
C HIS A 710 -18.14 2.41 -16.46
N ASN A 711 -18.06 1.27 -15.76
CA ASN A 711 -17.51 0.03 -16.33
C ASN A 711 -18.24 -0.40 -17.62
N LEU A 712 -19.57 -0.32 -17.64
CA LEU A 712 -20.37 -0.65 -18.82
C LEU A 712 -20.18 0.37 -19.96
N GLU A 713 -20.06 1.66 -19.64
CA GLU A 713 -19.73 2.71 -20.62
C GLU A 713 -18.32 2.53 -21.23
N LEU A 714 -17.34 2.17 -20.41
CA LEU A 714 -16.01 1.78 -20.90
C LEU A 714 -16.11 0.53 -21.76
N GLY A 715 -16.91 -0.46 -21.36
CA GLY A 715 -17.10 -1.72 -22.08
C GLY A 715 -17.80 -1.59 -23.43
N SER A 716 -18.63 -0.56 -23.64
CA SER A 716 -19.29 -0.29 -24.93
C SER A 716 -18.40 0.40 -25.96
N ARG A 717 -17.25 0.97 -25.54
CA ARG A 717 -16.32 1.69 -26.43
C ARG A 717 -14.89 1.12 -26.45
N LEU A 718 -14.50 0.36 -25.43
CA LEU A 718 -13.20 -0.28 -25.30
C LEU A 718 -13.34 -1.75 -24.88
N ASN A 719 -13.08 -2.64 -25.83
CA ASN A 719 -12.85 -4.04 -25.56
C ASN A 719 -11.34 -4.29 -25.41
N ILE A 720 -10.90 -4.57 -24.18
CA ILE A 720 -9.47 -4.78 -23.86
C ILE A 720 -8.95 -6.10 -24.47
N ALA A 721 -9.79 -7.13 -24.65
CA ALA A 721 -9.40 -8.38 -25.30
C ALA A 721 -9.09 -8.19 -26.80
N GLN A 722 -9.88 -7.37 -27.50
CA GLN A 722 -9.60 -6.95 -28.88
C GLN A 722 -8.31 -6.11 -28.97
N LEU A 723 -8.04 -5.28 -27.95
CA LEU A 723 -6.83 -4.47 -27.87
C LEU A 723 -5.56 -5.31 -27.68
N VAL A 724 -5.58 -6.32 -26.80
CA VAL A 724 -4.49 -7.30 -26.63
C VAL A 724 -4.18 -8.04 -27.94
N GLN A 725 -5.22 -8.28 -28.76
CA GLN A 725 -5.11 -8.92 -30.07
C GLN A 725 -4.83 -7.93 -31.22
N ALA A 726 -4.76 -6.62 -30.93
CA ALA A 726 -4.57 -5.53 -31.89
C ALA A 726 -5.59 -5.50 -33.05
N GLU A 727 -6.79 -6.03 -32.79
CA GLU A 727 -7.95 -6.05 -33.69
C GLU A 727 -8.57 -4.64 -33.79
N THR A 728 -8.77 -3.98 -32.64
CA THR A 728 -9.22 -2.58 -32.55
C THR A 728 -8.12 -1.57 -32.94
N ALA A 729 -8.48 -0.29 -33.04
CA ALA A 729 -7.61 0.83 -33.39
C ALA A 729 -7.43 1.83 -32.22
N PRO A 730 -6.39 2.70 -32.24
CA PRO A 730 -6.15 3.73 -31.22
C PRO A 730 -7.36 4.59 -30.82
N ALA A 731 -8.32 4.82 -31.72
CA ALA A 731 -9.58 5.50 -31.43
C ALA A 731 -10.34 4.94 -30.20
N SER A 732 -10.32 3.62 -30.01
CA SER A 732 -10.96 2.95 -28.87
C SER A 732 -10.42 3.41 -27.51
N LEU A 733 -9.17 3.88 -27.45
CA LEU A 733 -8.53 4.35 -26.22
C LEU A 733 -8.98 5.75 -25.81
N THR A 734 -9.70 6.49 -26.68
CA THR A 734 -10.10 7.89 -26.39
C THR A 734 -10.98 8.02 -25.14
N ILE A 735 -11.81 7.01 -24.83
CA ILE A 735 -12.64 6.95 -23.61
C ILE A 735 -11.82 6.91 -22.30
N LEU A 736 -10.54 6.51 -22.35
CA LEU A 736 -9.70 6.37 -21.14
C LEU A 736 -9.11 7.70 -20.62
N ARG A 737 -9.47 8.84 -21.20
CA ARG A 737 -8.88 10.16 -20.87
C ARG A 737 -9.83 11.11 -20.17
N ASP A 738 -11.03 10.65 -19.87
CA ASP A 738 -12.13 11.50 -19.44
C ASP A 738 -12.02 11.94 -17.96
N ASP A 739 -12.87 12.90 -17.63
CA ASP A 739 -12.88 13.76 -16.44
C ASP A 739 -12.46 13.02 -15.14
N PRO A 740 -11.44 13.48 -14.39
CA PRO A 740 -11.04 12.88 -13.11
C PRO A 740 -12.11 12.96 -12.01
N ASN A 741 -13.24 13.63 -12.23
CA ASN A 741 -14.44 13.54 -11.39
C ASN A 741 -15.33 12.31 -11.69
N GLN A 742 -15.02 11.50 -12.71
CA GLN A 742 -15.75 10.27 -13.00
C GLN A 742 -15.47 9.16 -11.96
N PRO A 743 -16.47 8.32 -11.62
CA PRO A 743 -16.27 7.12 -10.78
C PRO A 743 -15.23 6.18 -11.39
N ASP A 744 -14.46 5.42 -10.59
CA ASP A 744 -13.39 4.56 -11.14
C ASP A 744 -13.88 3.21 -11.73
N GLY A 745 -14.73 3.28 -12.77
CA GLY A 745 -15.24 2.10 -13.48
C GLY A 745 -14.15 1.29 -14.20
N PHE A 746 -12.99 1.89 -14.48
CA PHE A 746 -11.89 1.17 -15.16
C PHE A 746 -11.24 0.10 -14.26
N SER A 747 -11.18 0.31 -12.95
CA SER A 747 -10.67 -0.72 -12.02
C SER A 747 -11.54 -1.98 -12.03
N ILE A 748 -12.86 -1.82 -12.12
CA ILE A 748 -13.80 -2.93 -12.36
C ILE A 748 -13.55 -3.52 -13.76
N ARG A 749 -13.54 -2.70 -14.83
CA ARG A 749 -13.40 -3.18 -16.22
C ARG A 749 -12.13 -3.98 -16.47
N ALA A 750 -11.01 -3.57 -15.87
CA ALA A 750 -9.73 -4.26 -15.94
C ALA A 750 -9.80 -5.68 -15.36
N VAL A 751 -10.46 -5.85 -14.21
CA VAL A 751 -10.61 -7.15 -13.54
C VAL A 751 -11.70 -8.00 -14.21
N VAL A 752 -12.84 -7.41 -14.58
CA VAL A 752 -13.90 -8.08 -15.37
C VAL A 752 -13.32 -8.70 -16.65
N THR A 753 -12.50 -7.95 -17.40
CA THR A 753 -11.83 -8.45 -18.61
C THR A 753 -10.99 -9.70 -18.34
N LEU A 754 -10.16 -9.69 -17.29
CA LEU A 754 -9.33 -10.83 -16.93
C LEU A 754 -10.16 -12.05 -16.51
N LEU A 755 -11.24 -11.82 -15.77
CA LEU A 755 -12.07 -12.90 -15.22
C LEU A 755 -13.04 -13.50 -16.24
N ASP A 756 -13.59 -12.74 -17.19
CA ASP A 756 -14.32 -13.31 -18.34
C ASP A 756 -13.40 -14.21 -19.18
N VAL A 757 -12.18 -13.73 -19.50
CA VAL A 757 -11.17 -14.56 -20.17
C VAL A 757 -10.86 -15.83 -19.36
N ALA A 758 -10.87 -15.75 -18.04
CA ALA A 758 -10.66 -16.90 -17.16
C ALA A 758 -11.83 -17.91 -17.19
N GLY A 759 -13.08 -17.44 -17.21
CA GLY A 759 -14.30 -18.26 -17.29
C GLY A 759 -14.70 -18.73 -18.69
N ALA A 760 -14.11 -18.17 -19.76
CA ALA A 760 -14.56 -18.32 -21.14
C ALA A 760 -14.72 -19.77 -21.65
N ALA A 761 -14.02 -20.75 -21.06
CA ALA A 761 -14.09 -22.16 -21.44
C ALA A 761 -14.85 -23.07 -20.45
N ALA A 762 -15.57 -22.51 -19.48
CA ALA A 762 -16.31 -23.28 -18.46
C ALA A 762 -17.29 -24.32 -19.04
N HIS A 763 -17.83 -24.08 -20.25
CA HIS A 763 -18.68 -25.01 -20.97
C HIS A 763 -17.94 -26.27 -21.51
N ARG A 764 -16.60 -26.23 -21.60
CA ARG A 764 -15.75 -27.38 -21.94
C ARG A 764 -15.17 -28.03 -20.68
N ASP A 765 -14.65 -27.21 -19.77
CA ASP A 765 -14.05 -27.66 -18.52
C ASP A 765 -14.30 -26.62 -17.41
N PRO A 766 -15.31 -26.83 -16.55
CA PRO A 766 -15.67 -25.90 -15.48
C PRO A 766 -14.85 -26.08 -14.19
N ARG A 767 -13.86 -26.99 -14.16
CA ARG A 767 -13.13 -27.32 -12.93
C ARG A 767 -12.21 -26.20 -12.43
N GLY A 768 -11.88 -25.25 -13.31
CA GLY A 768 -10.95 -24.16 -13.05
C GLY A 768 -10.91 -23.19 -14.23
N CYS A 769 -10.06 -22.16 -14.14
CA CYS A 769 -9.86 -21.14 -15.16
C CYS A 769 -8.95 -21.63 -16.29
N VAL A 770 -9.38 -22.62 -17.07
CA VAL A 770 -8.51 -23.34 -18.02
C VAL A 770 -7.90 -22.49 -19.14
N VAL A 771 -8.45 -21.30 -19.41
CA VAL A 771 -7.94 -20.36 -20.43
C VAL A 771 -6.88 -19.41 -19.87
N MET A 772 -6.97 -19.03 -18.58
CA MET A 772 -6.05 -18.08 -17.93
C MET A 772 -4.70 -18.74 -17.61
N THR A 773 -4.01 -19.11 -18.67
CA THR A 773 -2.70 -19.74 -18.73
C THR A 773 -1.60 -18.69 -18.78
N GLU A 774 -0.35 -19.06 -18.50
CA GLU A 774 0.78 -18.11 -18.48
C GLU A 774 0.92 -17.30 -19.80
N PRO A 775 0.79 -17.90 -21.00
CA PRO A 775 0.87 -17.15 -22.27
C PRO A 775 -0.33 -16.23 -22.55
N VAL A 776 -1.45 -16.44 -21.86
CA VAL A 776 -2.65 -15.57 -21.93
C VAL A 776 -2.55 -14.45 -20.91
N PHE A 777 -2.11 -14.75 -19.68
CA PHE A 777 -1.99 -13.77 -18.60
C PHE A 777 -1.02 -12.62 -18.93
N GLN A 778 0.19 -12.93 -19.42
CA GLN A 778 1.25 -11.93 -19.57
C GLN A 778 0.88 -10.76 -20.53
N PRO A 779 0.34 -11.00 -21.75
CA PRO A 779 -0.09 -9.92 -22.63
C PRO A 779 -1.20 -9.03 -22.06
N TYR A 780 -2.14 -9.60 -21.29
CA TYR A 780 -3.22 -8.82 -20.66
C TYR A 780 -2.66 -7.94 -19.54
N MET A 781 -1.82 -8.47 -18.67
CA MET A 781 -1.20 -7.69 -17.59
C MET A 781 -0.33 -6.54 -18.09
N GLU A 782 0.46 -6.78 -19.14
CA GLU A 782 1.25 -5.71 -19.76
C GLU A 782 0.35 -4.65 -20.39
N THR A 783 -0.68 -5.06 -21.12
CA THR A 783 -1.66 -4.14 -21.71
C THR A 783 -2.33 -3.28 -20.64
N LEU A 784 -2.81 -3.88 -19.55
CA LEU A 784 -3.44 -3.15 -18.45
C LEU A 784 -2.48 -2.16 -17.77
N THR A 785 -1.21 -2.55 -17.59
CA THR A 785 -0.14 -1.67 -17.05
C THR A 785 0.10 -0.47 -17.98
N ILE A 786 0.07 -0.68 -19.30
CA ILE A 786 0.19 0.38 -20.31
C ILE A 786 -1.05 1.29 -20.31
N LEU A 787 -2.25 0.73 -20.13
CA LEU A 787 -3.50 1.50 -20.02
C LEU A 787 -3.53 2.38 -18.76
N ASP A 788 -3.05 1.88 -17.62
CA ASP A 788 -2.90 2.70 -16.40
C ASP A 788 -1.94 3.88 -16.61
N ALA A 789 -0.79 3.63 -17.26
CA ALA A 789 0.15 4.68 -17.60
C ALA A 789 -0.45 5.72 -18.58
N PHE A 790 -1.41 5.31 -19.42
CA PHE A 790 -2.12 6.21 -20.32
C PHE A 790 -3.22 7.03 -19.63
N ARG A 791 -4.01 6.44 -18.72
CA ARG A 791 -4.95 7.17 -17.84
C ARG A 791 -4.19 8.22 -17.02
N LYS A 792 -3.10 7.81 -16.36
CA LYS A 792 -2.26 8.65 -15.49
C LYS A 792 -1.42 9.70 -16.23
N GLY A 793 -1.59 9.88 -17.54
CA GLY A 793 -0.90 10.91 -18.33
C GLY A 793 0.58 10.62 -18.65
N HIS A 794 1.16 9.51 -18.20
CA HIS A 794 2.54 9.12 -18.50
C HIS A 794 2.76 8.72 -19.97
N ILE A 795 1.68 8.53 -20.74
CA ILE A 795 1.69 8.30 -22.18
C ILE A 795 0.88 9.40 -22.88
N PRO A 796 1.45 10.13 -23.86
CA PRO A 796 0.87 11.40 -24.32
C PRO A 796 -0.36 11.24 -25.22
N THR A 797 -0.46 10.18 -26.03
CA THR A 797 -1.50 10.03 -27.06
C THR A 797 -2.06 8.60 -27.14
N PRO A 798 -3.30 8.41 -27.63
CA PRO A 798 -3.88 7.08 -27.86
C PRO A 798 -2.96 6.20 -28.71
N ARG A 799 -2.39 6.78 -29.78
CA ARG A 799 -1.44 6.07 -30.65
C ARG A 799 -0.16 5.65 -29.93
N ALA A 800 0.42 6.51 -29.10
CA ALA A 800 1.61 6.14 -28.32
C ALA A 800 1.33 5.03 -27.29
N CYS A 801 0.10 4.94 -26.78
CA CYS A 801 -0.34 3.84 -25.92
C CYS A 801 -0.44 2.53 -26.73
N TYR A 802 -1.13 2.57 -27.87
CA TYR A 802 -1.27 1.43 -28.79
C TYR A 802 0.09 0.89 -29.27
N ASP A 803 1.03 1.77 -29.64
CA ASP A 803 2.36 1.37 -30.11
C ASP A 803 3.20 0.73 -29.00
N ARG A 804 2.99 1.04 -27.71
CA ARG A 804 3.64 0.30 -26.61
C ARG A 804 3.11 -1.14 -26.49
N ILE A 805 1.80 -1.35 -26.69
CA ILE A 805 1.20 -2.70 -26.69
C ILE A 805 1.78 -3.54 -27.85
N LEU A 806 1.97 -2.95 -29.03
CA LEU A 806 2.66 -3.60 -30.14
C LEU A 806 4.17 -3.81 -29.88
N SER A 807 4.82 -2.90 -29.15
CA SER A 807 6.23 -3.04 -28.77
C SER A 807 6.47 -4.26 -27.90
N TYR A 808 5.57 -4.56 -26.95
CA TYR A 808 5.63 -5.79 -26.17
C TYR A 808 5.63 -7.05 -27.05
N ARG A 809 4.77 -7.12 -28.07
CA ARG A 809 4.78 -8.23 -29.05
C ARG A 809 6.10 -8.29 -29.84
N ALA A 810 6.65 -7.14 -30.21
CA ALA A 810 7.95 -7.06 -30.90
C ALA A 810 9.09 -7.59 -30.02
N ASP A 811 9.11 -7.24 -28.74
CA ASP A 811 10.14 -7.67 -27.78
C ASP A 811 10.04 -9.16 -27.46
N VAL A 812 8.84 -9.71 -27.28
CA VAL A 812 8.60 -11.17 -27.13
C VAL A 812 9.15 -11.94 -28.33
N LEU A 813 8.86 -11.49 -29.56
CA LEU A 813 9.35 -12.17 -30.77
C LEU A 813 10.84 -11.97 -30.99
N HIS A 814 11.39 -10.82 -30.58
CA HIS A 814 12.84 -10.60 -30.62
C HIS A 814 13.58 -11.53 -29.65
N ALA A 815 13.06 -11.72 -28.43
CA ALA A 815 13.56 -12.71 -27.48
C ALA A 815 13.46 -14.15 -28.00
N ALA A 816 12.42 -14.46 -28.78
CA ALA A 816 12.29 -15.73 -29.52
C ALA A 816 13.24 -15.85 -30.75
N GLY A 817 14.12 -14.87 -31.00
CA GLY A 817 15.11 -14.90 -32.07
C GLY A 817 14.59 -14.46 -33.45
N TYR A 818 13.46 -13.73 -33.50
CA TYR A 818 12.98 -13.04 -34.70
C TYR A 818 13.64 -11.66 -34.87
N ALA A 819 13.52 -11.08 -36.06
CA ALA A 819 14.02 -9.74 -36.35
C ALA A 819 13.29 -8.67 -35.52
N ARG A 820 14.01 -7.67 -35.03
CA ARG A 820 13.43 -6.58 -34.25
C ARG A 820 12.57 -5.69 -35.16
N LEU A 821 11.27 -5.62 -34.87
CA LEU A 821 10.31 -4.74 -35.53
C LEU A 821 10.11 -3.46 -34.73
N SER A 822 9.67 -2.38 -35.38
CA SER A 822 9.37 -1.09 -34.75
C SER A 822 8.00 -0.57 -35.17
N PRO A 823 7.05 -0.32 -34.24
CA PRO A 823 5.72 0.21 -34.59
C PRO A 823 5.74 1.63 -35.18
N ALA A 824 6.90 2.30 -35.20
CA ALA A 824 7.10 3.54 -35.95
C ALA A 824 7.15 3.34 -37.48
N SER A 825 7.41 2.13 -37.97
CA SER A 825 7.32 1.76 -39.39
C SER A 825 5.91 1.26 -39.70
N ALA A 826 5.23 1.84 -40.70
CA ALA A 826 3.86 1.43 -41.05
C ALA A 826 3.76 -0.06 -41.44
N GLN A 827 4.76 -0.62 -42.14
CA GLN A 827 4.78 -2.05 -42.47
C GLN A 827 4.99 -2.92 -41.23
N ASP A 828 5.91 -2.54 -40.34
CA ASP A 828 6.17 -3.26 -39.09
C ASP A 828 4.95 -3.20 -38.16
N ARG A 829 4.27 -2.03 -38.07
CA ARG A 829 3.07 -1.83 -37.26
C ARG A 829 1.91 -2.67 -37.78
N ALA A 830 1.72 -2.77 -39.10
CA ALA A 830 0.77 -3.69 -39.72
C ALA A 830 1.12 -5.16 -39.46
N LEU A 831 2.40 -5.54 -39.60
CA LEU A 831 2.87 -6.91 -39.34
C LEU A 831 2.72 -7.30 -37.85
N LEU A 832 3.00 -6.38 -36.93
CA LEU A 832 2.78 -6.57 -35.48
C LEU A 832 1.30 -6.73 -35.14
N ARG A 833 0.39 -5.98 -35.78
CA ARG A 833 -1.06 -6.20 -35.62
C ARG A 833 -1.46 -7.60 -36.09
N LEU A 834 -0.97 -8.04 -37.25
CA LEU A 834 -1.21 -9.40 -37.77
C LEU A 834 -0.62 -10.48 -36.84
N PHE A 835 0.55 -10.26 -36.25
CA PHE A 835 1.13 -11.15 -35.24
C PHE A 835 0.28 -11.23 -33.96
N CYS A 836 -0.29 -10.12 -33.48
CA CYS A 836 -1.19 -10.14 -32.33
C CYS A 836 -2.50 -10.88 -32.62
N MET A 837 -3.15 -10.61 -33.76
CA MET A 837 -4.36 -11.33 -34.19
C MET A 837 -4.10 -12.84 -34.37
N GLY A 838 -2.94 -13.19 -34.92
CA GLY A 838 -2.49 -14.59 -35.06
C GLY A 838 -1.95 -15.22 -33.78
N ARG A 839 -1.92 -14.49 -32.66
CA ARG A 839 -1.34 -14.90 -31.36
C ARG A 839 0.09 -15.44 -31.47
N VAL A 840 0.86 -14.90 -32.42
CA VAL A 840 2.22 -15.36 -32.78
C VAL A 840 3.21 -15.09 -31.64
N ALA A 841 3.88 -16.15 -31.16
CA ALA A 841 4.81 -16.09 -30.03
C ALA A 841 6.21 -16.64 -30.34
N ASP A 842 6.42 -17.21 -31.53
CA ASP A 842 7.69 -17.79 -31.94
C ASP A 842 8.13 -17.34 -33.35
N LYS A 843 9.41 -17.57 -33.61
CA LYS A 843 10.10 -17.17 -34.84
C LYS A 843 9.56 -17.83 -36.11
N GLU A 844 9.14 -19.10 -36.04
CA GLU A 844 8.74 -19.85 -37.23
C GLU A 844 7.35 -19.42 -37.70
N HIS A 845 6.39 -19.25 -36.79
CA HIS A 845 5.10 -18.66 -37.15
C HIS A 845 5.24 -17.20 -37.61
N ALA A 846 6.11 -16.40 -36.98
CA ALA A 846 6.41 -15.03 -37.45
C ALA A 846 6.97 -15.00 -38.88
N ARG A 847 7.83 -15.97 -39.23
CA ARG A 847 8.37 -16.16 -40.59
C ARG A 847 7.26 -16.38 -41.62
N LEU A 848 6.27 -17.24 -41.32
CA LEU A 848 5.15 -17.54 -42.25
C LEU A 848 4.27 -16.32 -42.53
N PHE A 849 3.96 -15.53 -41.50
CA PHE A 849 3.19 -14.29 -41.63
C PHE A 849 3.95 -13.24 -42.45
N HIS A 850 5.26 -13.09 -42.25
CA HIS A 850 6.08 -12.19 -43.05
C HIS A 850 6.18 -12.65 -44.51
N GLU A 851 6.39 -13.95 -44.77
CA GLU A 851 6.41 -14.52 -46.11
C GLU A 851 5.09 -14.28 -46.85
N ALA A 852 3.94 -14.53 -46.20
CA ALA A 852 2.62 -14.26 -46.74
C ALA A 852 2.42 -12.79 -47.12
N LEU A 853 2.77 -11.85 -46.22
CA LEU A 853 2.66 -10.41 -46.47
C LEU A 853 3.55 -9.96 -47.65
N GLN A 854 4.76 -10.52 -47.77
CA GLN A 854 5.68 -10.23 -48.87
C GLN A 854 5.30 -10.92 -50.20
N ALA A 855 4.45 -11.94 -50.17
CA ALA A 855 3.94 -12.65 -51.34
C ALA A 855 2.64 -12.06 -51.93
N LEU A 856 1.96 -11.16 -51.23
CA LEU A 856 0.82 -10.40 -51.77
C LEU A 856 1.24 -9.53 -52.96
N ASP A 857 0.32 -9.28 -53.89
CA ASP A 857 0.50 -8.25 -54.91
C ASP A 857 0.59 -6.85 -54.27
N ALA A 858 1.14 -5.88 -55.02
CA ALA A 858 1.44 -4.56 -54.48
C ALA A 858 0.20 -3.80 -54.00
N ALA A 859 -0.93 -3.91 -54.71
CA ALA A 859 -2.17 -3.22 -54.36
C ALA A 859 -2.78 -3.80 -53.08
N SER A 860 -3.00 -5.12 -53.02
CA SER A 860 -3.55 -5.78 -51.83
C SER A 860 -2.69 -5.54 -50.58
N ARG A 861 -1.36 -5.45 -50.75
CA ARG A 861 -0.43 -5.16 -49.66
C ARG A 861 -0.49 -3.70 -49.20
N GLU A 862 -0.60 -2.75 -50.13
CA GLU A 862 -0.75 -1.33 -49.82
C GLU A 862 -2.07 -1.07 -49.09
N ASP A 863 -3.19 -1.61 -49.59
CA ASP A 863 -4.52 -1.48 -48.97
C ASP A 863 -4.55 -2.09 -47.57
N LEU A 864 -3.97 -3.28 -47.38
CA LEU A 864 -3.86 -3.92 -46.07
C LEU A 864 -3.03 -3.11 -45.08
N VAL A 865 -1.85 -2.62 -45.50
CA VAL A 865 -0.97 -1.83 -44.63
C VAL A 865 -1.63 -0.49 -44.30
N ASN A 866 -2.30 0.15 -45.26
CA ASN A 866 -3.03 1.40 -45.04
C ASN A 866 -4.18 1.22 -44.04
N GLY A 867 -5.06 0.24 -44.26
CA GLY A 867 -6.19 -0.04 -43.36
C GLY A 867 -5.75 -0.41 -41.94
N LEU A 868 -4.68 -1.21 -41.80
CA LEU A 868 -4.08 -1.52 -40.50
C LEU A 868 -3.37 -0.34 -39.83
N ASN A 869 -3.15 0.78 -40.52
CA ASN A 869 -2.50 1.96 -39.99
C ASN A 869 -3.43 3.16 -39.72
N VAL A 870 -4.73 3.07 -40.02
CA VAL A 870 -5.68 4.12 -39.62
C VAL A 870 -5.82 4.10 -38.09
N ASP A 871 -5.48 5.20 -37.44
CA ASP A 871 -5.52 5.32 -35.99
C ASP A 871 -6.94 5.62 -35.48
N GLY A 872 -7.74 6.30 -36.30
CA GLY A 872 -9.15 6.62 -36.04
C GLY A 872 -9.34 7.83 -35.12
N VAL A 873 -8.29 8.61 -34.86
CA VAL A 873 -8.28 9.73 -33.91
C VAL A 873 -8.35 11.07 -34.64
N ASP A 874 -7.37 11.33 -35.51
CA ASP A 874 -7.24 12.54 -36.31
C ASP A 874 -6.74 12.23 -37.74
N ASP A 875 -6.94 11.00 -38.21
CA ASP A 875 -6.49 10.51 -39.51
C ASP A 875 -7.58 9.77 -40.33
N GLY A 876 -8.86 9.99 -39.99
CA GLY A 876 -10.02 9.39 -40.67
C GLY A 876 -10.72 8.32 -39.83
N VAL A 877 -11.58 7.52 -40.47
CA VAL A 877 -12.35 6.46 -39.80
C VAL A 877 -11.59 5.15 -39.88
N ALA A 878 -11.22 4.60 -38.72
CA ALA A 878 -10.64 3.26 -38.61
C ALA A 878 -11.73 2.19 -38.68
N VAL A 879 -11.40 1.04 -39.27
CA VAL A 879 -12.30 -0.13 -39.31
C VAL A 879 -11.87 -1.12 -38.24
N LEU A 880 -12.83 -1.62 -37.46
CA LEU A 880 -12.68 -2.74 -36.53
C LEU A 880 -13.22 -4.01 -37.20
N PRO A 881 -12.36 -4.95 -37.62
CA PRO A 881 -12.77 -6.17 -38.31
C PRO A 881 -13.14 -7.24 -37.27
N TYR A 882 -14.35 -7.17 -36.72
CA TYR A 882 -14.77 -7.97 -35.58
C TYR A 882 -14.80 -9.47 -35.91
N TYR A 883 -14.24 -10.29 -35.02
CA TYR A 883 -13.94 -11.72 -35.20
C TYR A 883 -12.75 -12.06 -36.12
N ALA A 884 -12.00 -11.09 -36.63
CA ALA A 884 -10.80 -11.36 -37.45
C ALA A 884 -9.79 -12.33 -36.80
N PRO A 885 -9.45 -12.24 -35.48
CA PRO A 885 -8.56 -13.20 -34.83
C PRO A 885 -9.11 -14.63 -34.81
N GLY A 886 -10.42 -14.79 -34.55
CA GLY A 886 -11.09 -16.09 -34.53
C GLY A 886 -11.09 -16.77 -35.91
N ILE A 887 -11.41 -16.00 -36.97
CA ILE A 887 -11.39 -16.45 -38.37
C ILE A 887 -9.97 -16.84 -38.79
N LEU A 888 -8.96 -16.03 -38.45
CA LEU A 888 -7.56 -16.33 -38.71
C LEU A 888 -7.11 -17.62 -38.02
N ALA A 889 -7.47 -17.80 -36.75
CA ALA A 889 -7.13 -18.98 -35.97
C ALA A 889 -7.79 -20.25 -36.52
N GLU A 890 -9.05 -20.20 -36.96
CA GLU A 890 -9.74 -21.34 -37.57
C GLU A 890 -9.21 -21.64 -38.98
N SER A 891 -8.93 -20.59 -39.78
CA SER A 891 -8.31 -20.71 -41.10
C SER A 891 -6.99 -21.51 -41.01
N LEU A 892 -6.15 -21.19 -40.02
CA LEU A 892 -4.88 -21.89 -39.76
C LEU A 892 -5.08 -23.31 -39.20
N ARG A 893 -6.17 -23.59 -38.47
CA ARG A 893 -6.49 -24.95 -38.00
C ARG A 893 -6.92 -25.88 -39.15
N ASN A 894 -7.69 -25.39 -40.12
CA ASN A 894 -8.22 -26.18 -41.23
C ASN A 894 -7.25 -26.40 -42.41
N VAL A 895 -5.97 -26.03 -42.30
CA VAL A 895 -4.95 -26.31 -43.33
C VAL A 895 -4.79 -27.84 -43.53
N PRO A 896 -5.10 -28.42 -44.70
CA PRO A 896 -5.27 -29.89 -44.85
C PRO A 896 -3.99 -30.73 -44.63
N ASP A 897 -2.84 -30.23 -45.08
CA ASP A 897 -1.53 -30.87 -44.92
C ASP A 897 -0.69 -30.24 -43.81
N GLN A 898 -1.24 -29.22 -43.13
CA GLN A 898 -0.58 -28.33 -42.16
C GLN A 898 0.80 -27.77 -42.58
N SER A 899 1.14 -27.78 -43.89
CA SER A 899 2.48 -27.43 -44.36
C SER A 899 2.71 -25.92 -44.42
N ASP A 900 3.97 -25.48 -44.26
CA ASP A 900 4.37 -24.07 -44.37
C ASP A 900 3.82 -23.40 -45.65
N ALA A 901 3.91 -24.08 -46.79
CA ALA A 901 3.41 -23.56 -48.06
C ALA A 901 1.88 -23.39 -48.08
N SER A 902 1.13 -24.32 -47.48
CA SER A 902 -0.33 -24.18 -47.35
C SER A 902 -0.73 -23.14 -46.30
N ARG A 903 0.00 -23.04 -45.19
CA ARG A 903 -0.18 -22.01 -44.17
C ARG A 903 0.05 -20.62 -44.75
N VAL A 904 1.11 -20.42 -45.54
CA VAL A 904 1.36 -19.16 -46.28
C VAL A 904 0.23 -18.84 -47.25
N ARG A 905 -0.29 -19.82 -48.02
CA ARG A 905 -1.47 -19.61 -48.89
C ARG A 905 -2.70 -19.14 -48.11
N VAL A 906 -3.02 -19.80 -46.99
CA VAL A 906 -4.14 -19.43 -46.11
C VAL A 906 -3.96 -18.02 -45.54
N LEU A 907 -2.75 -17.69 -45.07
CA LEU A 907 -2.43 -16.35 -44.58
C LEU A 907 -2.58 -15.28 -45.65
N MET A 908 -2.17 -15.55 -46.89
CA MET A 908 -2.38 -14.64 -48.02
C MET A 908 -3.87 -14.43 -48.32
N ALA A 909 -4.67 -15.49 -48.31
CA ALA A 909 -6.12 -15.41 -48.53
C ALA A 909 -6.81 -14.57 -47.44
N PHE A 910 -6.48 -14.81 -46.17
CA PHE A 910 -6.97 -14.02 -45.05
C PHE A 910 -6.52 -12.55 -45.14
N MET A 911 -5.27 -12.29 -45.50
CA MET A 911 -4.74 -10.93 -45.67
C MET A 911 -5.43 -10.17 -46.81
N ARG A 912 -5.78 -10.81 -47.93
CA ARG A 912 -6.58 -10.18 -48.99
C ARG A 912 -8.03 -9.95 -48.59
N PHE A 913 -8.63 -10.89 -47.85
CA PHE A 913 -9.95 -10.69 -47.26
C PHE A 913 -9.96 -9.46 -46.34
N LEU A 914 -8.98 -9.36 -45.44
CA LEU A 914 -8.87 -8.21 -44.53
C LEU A 914 -8.61 -6.89 -45.28
N ALA A 915 -7.80 -6.89 -46.34
CA ALA A 915 -7.61 -5.73 -47.21
C ALA A 915 -8.94 -5.24 -47.84
N ARG A 916 -9.82 -6.18 -48.23
CA ARG A 916 -11.17 -5.86 -48.74
C ARG A 916 -12.09 -5.33 -47.64
N VAL A 917 -12.05 -5.90 -46.43
CA VAL A 917 -12.81 -5.39 -45.26
C VAL A 917 -12.42 -3.94 -44.93
N PHE A 918 -11.14 -3.57 -45.11
CA PHE A 918 -10.69 -2.19 -44.95
C PHE A 918 -11.19 -1.23 -46.05
N GLY A 919 -11.73 -1.71 -47.18
CA GLY A 919 -12.40 -0.88 -48.19
C GLY A 919 -11.54 0.24 -48.83
N GLY A 920 -10.22 0.11 -48.82
CA GLY A 920 -9.29 1.17 -49.25
C GLY A 920 -9.14 2.33 -48.26
N SER A 921 -9.55 2.14 -46.99
CA SER A 921 -9.28 3.09 -45.90
C SER A 921 -7.77 3.28 -45.71
N LYS A 922 -7.38 4.52 -45.42
CA LYS A 922 -5.98 4.92 -45.26
C LYS A 922 -5.82 6.17 -44.39
N PRO A 923 -4.68 6.32 -43.68
CA PRO A 923 -4.43 7.49 -42.85
C PRO A 923 -4.50 8.77 -43.66
N THR A 924 -5.37 9.68 -43.22
CA THR A 924 -5.62 10.98 -43.84
C THR A 924 -5.49 12.08 -42.76
N PRO A 925 -4.26 12.49 -42.40
CA PRO A 925 -4.01 13.39 -41.28
C PRO A 925 -4.83 14.69 -41.34
N GLY A 926 -5.48 15.03 -40.24
CA GLY A 926 -6.41 16.15 -40.11
C GLY A 926 -7.86 15.83 -40.49
N ALA A 927 -8.17 14.62 -40.95
CA ALA A 927 -9.56 14.18 -41.14
C ALA A 927 -10.24 13.81 -39.80
N PRO A 928 -11.56 14.00 -39.66
CA PRO A 928 -12.27 13.59 -38.45
C PRO A 928 -12.07 12.11 -38.13
N GLY A 929 -11.72 11.82 -36.89
CA GLY A 929 -11.59 10.46 -36.36
C GLY A 929 -12.93 9.73 -36.26
N GLY A 930 -12.85 8.40 -36.22
CA GLY A 930 -13.98 7.51 -35.96
C GLY A 930 -13.53 6.05 -35.91
N LEU A 931 -14.41 5.20 -35.37
CA LEU A 931 -14.28 3.74 -35.40
C LEU A 931 -15.58 3.17 -35.95
N VAL A 932 -15.50 2.32 -36.97
CA VAL A 932 -16.64 1.60 -37.55
C VAL A 932 -16.37 0.12 -37.44
N GLU A 933 -17.31 -0.61 -36.85
CA GLU A 933 -17.25 -2.07 -36.75
C GLU A 933 -17.72 -2.73 -38.05
N ARG A 934 -17.09 -3.86 -38.39
CA ARG A 934 -17.48 -4.78 -39.45
C ARG A 934 -17.58 -6.17 -38.84
N ASP A 935 -18.79 -6.69 -38.67
CA ASP A 935 -18.99 -8.04 -38.16
C ASP A 935 -18.60 -9.08 -39.22
N LEU A 936 -17.59 -9.90 -38.93
CA LEU A 936 -17.11 -10.95 -39.83
C LEU A 936 -17.64 -12.34 -39.45
N SER A 937 -18.61 -12.44 -38.54
CA SER A 937 -19.21 -13.70 -38.07
C SER A 937 -19.68 -14.62 -39.22
N PHE A 938 -20.20 -14.03 -40.31
CA PHE A 938 -20.59 -14.75 -41.53
C PHE A 938 -19.47 -15.61 -42.15
N ALA A 939 -18.20 -15.27 -41.92
CA ALA A 939 -17.05 -15.99 -42.47
C ALA A 939 -16.67 -17.22 -41.63
N GLN A 940 -17.19 -17.38 -40.41
CA GLN A 940 -16.86 -18.49 -39.50
C GLN A 940 -17.29 -19.85 -40.08
N ASP A 941 -18.55 -19.99 -40.50
CA ASP A 941 -19.07 -21.21 -41.14
C ASP A 941 -18.30 -21.58 -42.41
N MET A 942 -17.87 -20.58 -43.18
CA MET A 942 -17.12 -20.80 -44.41
C MET A 942 -15.73 -21.39 -44.15
N VAL A 943 -14.99 -20.89 -43.15
CA VAL A 943 -13.64 -21.41 -42.83
C VAL A 943 -13.65 -22.80 -42.16
N HIS A 944 -14.81 -23.24 -41.66
CA HIS A 944 -15.05 -24.62 -41.22
C HIS A 944 -15.39 -25.59 -42.38
N GLY A 945 -15.86 -25.07 -43.52
CA GLY A 945 -16.36 -25.87 -44.64
C GLY A 945 -15.28 -26.52 -45.50
N ASP A 946 -15.59 -27.67 -46.10
CA ASP A 946 -14.66 -28.39 -46.98
C ASP A 946 -14.25 -27.58 -48.22
N ALA A 947 -15.11 -26.67 -48.70
CA ALA A 947 -14.77 -25.74 -49.79
C ALA A 947 -13.58 -24.82 -49.46
N PHE A 948 -13.43 -24.39 -48.20
CA PHE A 948 -12.26 -23.60 -47.77
C PHE A 948 -10.99 -24.47 -47.65
N ARG A 949 -11.13 -25.75 -47.28
CA ARG A 949 -10.02 -26.72 -47.27
C ARG A 949 -9.49 -26.98 -48.68
N GLU A 950 -10.36 -26.98 -49.69
CA GLU A 950 -10.00 -27.17 -51.10
C GLU A 950 -9.44 -25.89 -51.75
N ASP A 951 -10.07 -24.73 -51.53
CA ASP A 951 -9.63 -23.43 -52.07
C ASP A 951 -9.75 -22.31 -51.02
N PRO A 952 -8.68 -22.03 -50.23
CA PRO A 952 -8.69 -20.97 -49.23
C PRO A 952 -8.96 -19.56 -49.77
N GLU A 953 -8.75 -19.31 -51.07
CA GLU A 953 -9.07 -18.03 -51.70
C GLU A 953 -10.58 -17.76 -51.78
N ILE A 954 -11.44 -18.73 -51.45
CA ILE A 954 -12.88 -18.49 -51.26
C ILE A 954 -13.14 -17.38 -50.24
N LEU A 955 -12.31 -17.30 -49.18
CA LEU A 955 -12.35 -16.25 -48.17
C LEU A 955 -12.08 -14.86 -48.78
N ALA A 956 -11.11 -14.77 -49.69
CA ALA A 956 -10.79 -13.55 -50.42
C ALA A 956 -11.81 -13.18 -51.51
N ARG A 957 -12.74 -14.09 -51.88
CA ARG A 957 -13.77 -13.89 -52.92
C ARG A 957 -15.18 -13.62 -52.39
N ILE A 958 -15.42 -13.73 -51.08
CA ILE A 958 -16.76 -13.57 -50.52
C ILE A 958 -17.34 -12.18 -50.83
N GLU A 959 -18.61 -12.09 -51.20
CA GLU A 959 -19.29 -10.80 -51.36
C GLU A 959 -19.66 -10.27 -49.97
N MET A 960 -19.29 -9.02 -49.67
CA MET A 960 -19.73 -8.35 -48.44
C MET A 960 -21.15 -7.83 -48.70
N ASP A 961 -22.10 -8.18 -47.83
CA ASP A 961 -23.52 -7.93 -48.10
C ASP A 961 -23.83 -6.42 -48.04
N GLN A 962 -24.61 -5.91 -49.01
CA GLN A 962 -24.81 -4.46 -49.21
C GLN A 962 -25.53 -3.73 -48.06
N LYS A 963 -26.01 -4.47 -47.05
CA LYS A 963 -26.57 -3.89 -45.83
C LYS A 963 -25.52 -3.26 -44.92
N GLU A 964 -24.25 -3.65 -45.02
CA GLU A 964 -23.17 -3.12 -44.17
C GLU A 964 -22.43 -1.93 -44.79
N GLU A 965 -22.76 -1.52 -46.01
CA GLU A 965 -22.10 -0.36 -46.67
C GLU A 965 -22.74 1.01 -46.35
N ASN A 966 -23.82 1.07 -45.55
CA ASN A 966 -24.55 2.30 -45.20
C ASN A 966 -24.49 2.65 -43.71
#